data_AF-A0A817EE65-F1
#
_entry.id   AF-A0A817EE65-F1
#
_cell.length_a   1.000
_cell.length_b   1.000
_cell.length_c   1.000
_cell.angle_alpha   90.00
_cell.angle_beta   90.00
_cell.angle_gamma   90.00
#
_symmetry.space_group_name_H-M   'P 1'
#
loop_
_entity.id
_entity.type
_entity.pdbx_description
1 polymer ?
#
loop_
_entity_poly.entity_id
_entity_poly.type
_entity_poly.pdbx_seq_one_letter_code
_entity_poly.pdbx_strand_id
1 'polypeptide(L)'
;MLSQSEIFYPSFVISLLDIILSKPKQIKISSQYISAASIASHLEPIGILTLECFIRLNQTNETNEVIYESIKKKFKSDPILNNQLYKDIDYWLELAKCYRSITNYDDVRGIFFCQISSLKSLTLKAIEEESHSDFLSALNSYVTALEQYPLTNDTINDSVLELEHEFWTQSMLNCCNQLNNWTILSKHIFIGNTTFDTLWSNAYQLNYLMPYAIRTKLKLLISGTKQEQLEQEDLCQFFNNLSSTTNITSTATSDSETTFVERSYIEKQYPCELATFFLYQKDFDRNSLSEYGRNTTIQLIQPYHELDQFLIFIEHNLPLLKTLENHYLTNNKNDTITRDLFHERIHNDLLSQWKLPDVIRSSIPIWDDIITNRALFLDILNELVGGPRMTFTSRLKALEFDSILIDYKVQLSLDMAYYALRQRNFKLSLTKLNDTRNRLDLCQNPLIKSIYWNEIYCDVHLKRHQIQSSISTLSSLLSTLVAKELKKMEIKINSLQIIDERTASLNSTYIQLNSQFSRTVIDFLFAQPKSYFDYGNGNKISQAKHRQLEIYLYGSDDQTTNIQTADLLINELFNKSLNILKNNIEKQETDLQNLSTNIRIAKENILSRDYNELASLCDDYLRRYENNEDENNLMHNLFSGNNSNKIAEIIVKSVLSSMKYGSNEGVKRFSRLLQIIE
;
A
#
# COMPACT_ATOMS: atom_id res chain seq x y z
N MET A 1 -15.83 -34.24 2.84
CA MET A 1 -14.65 -33.86 3.66
C MET A 1 -14.30 -32.41 3.43
N LEU A 2 -13.79 -32.00 2.27
CA LEU A 2 -13.52 -30.57 1.98
C LEU A 2 -14.76 -29.67 2.04
N SER A 3 -15.94 -30.18 1.64
CA SER A 3 -17.20 -29.44 1.71
C SER A 3 -17.79 -29.32 3.13
N GLN A 4 -17.27 -30.08 4.10
CA GLN A 4 -17.77 -30.15 5.47
C GLN A 4 -16.70 -29.68 6.48
N SER A 5 -15.49 -29.36 6.02
CA SER A 5 -14.40 -28.92 6.88
C SER A 5 -14.52 -27.43 7.14
N GLU A 6 -14.77 -27.08 8.39
CA GLU A 6 -14.82 -25.69 8.88
C GLU A 6 -13.42 -25.12 9.15
N ILE A 7 -12.42 -26.00 9.34
CA ILE A 7 -11.02 -25.64 9.62
C ILE A 7 -10.10 -26.36 8.62
N PHE A 8 -9.36 -25.58 7.84
CA PHE A 8 -8.40 -26.09 6.87
C PHE A 8 -7.01 -26.21 7.52
N TYR A 9 -6.83 -27.24 8.37
CA TYR A 9 -5.52 -27.51 8.97
C TYR A 9 -4.50 -27.89 7.88
N PRO A 10 -3.36 -27.17 7.74
CA PRO A 10 -2.47 -27.33 6.60
C PRO A 10 -2.02 -28.78 6.38
N SER A 11 -1.50 -29.46 7.40
CA SER A 11 -1.00 -30.84 7.25
C SER A 11 -2.09 -31.83 6.82
N PHE A 12 -3.33 -31.60 7.23
CA PHE A 12 -4.47 -32.43 6.81
C PHE A 12 -4.84 -32.16 5.36
N VAL A 13 -4.91 -30.89 4.96
CA VAL A 13 -5.20 -30.49 3.58
C VAL A 13 -4.11 -30.97 2.62
N ILE A 14 -2.83 -30.86 2.97
CA ILE A 14 -1.71 -31.43 2.19
C ILE A 14 -1.94 -32.91 1.96
N SER A 15 -2.18 -33.67 3.02
CA SER A 15 -2.35 -35.13 2.95
C SER A 15 -3.52 -35.50 2.03
N LEU A 16 -4.62 -34.74 2.11
CA LEU A 16 -5.81 -34.98 1.32
C LEU A 16 -5.58 -34.63 -0.17
N LEU A 17 -4.92 -33.50 -0.47
CA LEU A 17 -4.55 -33.10 -1.83
C LEU A 17 -3.52 -34.06 -2.44
N ASP A 18 -2.59 -34.60 -1.65
CA ASP A 18 -1.61 -35.59 -2.10
C ASP A 18 -2.27 -36.94 -2.47
N ILE A 19 -3.28 -37.37 -1.70
CA ILE A 19 -4.11 -38.53 -2.06
C ILE A 19 -4.88 -38.27 -3.37
N ILE A 20 -5.36 -37.04 -3.59
CA ILE A 20 -6.04 -36.68 -4.84
C ILE A 20 -5.06 -36.70 -6.02
N LEU A 21 -3.86 -36.14 -5.86
CA LEU A 21 -2.80 -36.11 -6.86
C LEU A 21 -2.30 -37.51 -7.24
N SER A 22 -2.27 -38.45 -6.29
CA SER A 22 -1.85 -39.82 -6.55
C SER A 22 -2.88 -40.66 -7.31
N LYS A 23 -4.17 -40.30 -7.26
CA LYS A 23 -5.27 -41.01 -7.98
C LYS A 23 -6.26 -40.06 -8.68
N PRO A 24 -5.80 -39.21 -9.61
CA PRO A 24 -6.62 -38.13 -10.13
C PRO A 24 -7.68 -38.61 -11.14
N LYS A 25 -7.52 -39.81 -11.71
CA LYS A 25 -8.51 -40.43 -12.61
C LYS A 25 -9.74 -41.00 -11.89
N GLN A 26 -9.64 -41.29 -10.59
CA GLN A 26 -10.69 -41.97 -9.81
C GLN A 26 -11.51 -41.01 -8.95
N ILE A 27 -10.97 -39.83 -8.65
CA ILE A 27 -11.55 -38.88 -7.71
C ILE A 27 -11.91 -37.61 -8.47
N LYS A 28 -13.21 -37.33 -8.62
CA LYS A 28 -13.72 -36.07 -9.15
C LYS A 28 -14.16 -35.18 -8.00
N ILE A 29 -13.54 -34.02 -7.85
CA ILE A 29 -13.85 -33.00 -6.85
C ILE A 29 -14.10 -31.68 -7.58
N SER A 30 -14.97 -30.81 -7.07
CA SER A 30 -15.17 -29.49 -7.66
C SER A 30 -13.94 -28.60 -7.44
N SER A 31 -13.63 -27.81 -8.46
CA SER A 31 -12.57 -26.78 -8.47
C SER A 31 -12.63 -25.85 -7.25
N GLN A 32 -13.83 -25.39 -6.91
CA GLN A 32 -14.09 -24.42 -5.84
C GLN A 32 -13.65 -24.91 -4.45
N TYR A 33 -13.82 -26.20 -4.14
CA TYR A 33 -13.39 -26.71 -2.83
C TYR A 33 -11.88 -26.87 -2.76
N ILE A 34 -11.23 -27.16 -3.88
CA ILE A 34 -9.77 -27.27 -3.95
C ILE A 34 -9.14 -25.90 -3.76
N SER A 35 -9.61 -24.89 -4.48
CA SER A 35 -9.11 -23.52 -4.36
C SER A 35 -9.41 -22.92 -2.98
N ALA A 36 -10.65 -23.03 -2.49
CA ALA A 36 -11.03 -22.51 -1.17
C ALA A 36 -10.20 -23.14 -0.05
N ALA A 37 -10.01 -24.46 -0.08
CA ALA A 37 -9.19 -25.15 0.91
C ALA A 37 -7.71 -24.76 0.81
N SER A 38 -7.17 -24.62 -0.40
CA SER A 38 -5.77 -24.28 -0.62
C SER A 38 -5.45 -22.85 -0.21
N ILE A 39 -6.35 -21.91 -0.50
CA ILE A 39 -6.21 -20.50 -0.09
C ILE A 39 -6.38 -20.37 1.42
N ALA A 40 -7.40 -21.01 2.01
CA ALA A 40 -7.64 -20.93 3.45
C ALA A 40 -6.55 -21.62 4.30
N SER A 41 -5.85 -22.60 3.75
CA SER A 41 -4.71 -23.26 4.43
C SER A 41 -3.34 -22.68 4.04
N HIS A 42 -3.29 -21.73 3.11
CA HIS A 42 -2.05 -21.19 2.52
C HIS A 42 -1.13 -22.26 1.93
N LEU A 43 -1.74 -23.17 1.18
CA LEU A 43 -1.10 -24.25 0.44
C LEU A 43 -1.39 -24.12 -1.05
N GLU A 44 -1.36 -22.88 -1.52
CA GLU A 44 -1.65 -22.51 -2.89
C GLU A 44 -0.82 -23.29 -3.91
N PRO A 45 0.49 -23.58 -3.70
CA PRO A 45 1.27 -24.36 -4.67
C PRO A 45 0.74 -25.78 -4.90
N ILE A 46 0.26 -26.45 -3.85
CA ILE A 46 -0.29 -27.82 -3.95
C ILE A 46 -1.68 -27.76 -4.60
N GLY A 47 -2.48 -26.77 -4.25
CA GLY A 47 -3.76 -26.48 -4.90
C GLY A 47 -3.60 -26.27 -6.40
N ILE A 48 -2.67 -25.43 -6.82
CA ILE A 48 -2.33 -25.15 -8.22
C ILE A 48 -1.97 -26.44 -8.95
N LEU A 49 -1.05 -27.24 -8.40
CA LEU A 49 -0.66 -28.52 -9.00
C LEU A 49 -1.85 -29.47 -9.18
N THR A 50 -2.76 -29.53 -8.20
CA THR A 50 -3.95 -30.37 -8.30
C THR A 50 -4.88 -29.91 -9.41
N LEU A 51 -5.14 -28.60 -9.52
CA LEU A 51 -5.99 -28.01 -10.54
C LEU A 51 -5.39 -28.18 -11.96
N GLU A 52 -4.08 -27.96 -12.13
CA GLU A 52 -3.38 -28.21 -13.39
C GLU A 52 -3.47 -29.68 -13.83
N CYS A 53 -3.34 -30.60 -12.87
CA CYS A 53 -3.51 -32.02 -13.13
C CYS A 53 -4.93 -32.35 -13.61
N PHE A 54 -5.97 -31.76 -12.99
CA PHE A 54 -7.36 -31.95 -13.42
C PHE A 54 -7.63 -31.37 -14.81
N ILE A 55 -7.13 -30.17 -15.10
CA ILE A 55 -7.24 -29.53 -16.41
C ILE A 55 -6.60 -30.40 -17.50
N ARG A 56 -5.38 -30.89 -17.25
CA ARG A 56 -4.66 -31.77 -18.20
C ARG A 56 -5.39 -33.09 -18.42
N LEU A 57 -6.03 -33.63 -17.40
CA LEU A 57 -6.82 -34.86 -17.50
C LEU A 57 -8.13 -34.65 -18.26
N ASN A 58 -8.79 -33.50 -18.11
CA ASN A 58 -9.97 -33.17 -18.91
C ASN A 58 -9.60 -33.02 -20.39
N GLN A 59 -8.50 -32.32 -20.71
CA GLN A 59 -8.00 -32.14 -22.07
C GLN A 59 -7.58 -33.45 -22.76
N THR A 60 -7.08 -34.44 -22.01
CA THR A 60 -6.61 -35.72 -22.58
C THR A 60 -7.72 -36.75 -22.81
N ASN A 61 -8.91 -36.54 -22.24
CA ASN A 61 -10.09 -37.37 -22.53
C ASN A 61 -10.82 -36.92 -23.81
N GLU A 62 -10.50 -35.74 -24.32
CA GLU A 62 -10.96 -35.25 -25.63
C GLU A 62 -9.86 -35.54 -26.66
N THR A 63 -10.16 -36.44 -27.59
CA THR A 63 -9.30 -36.67 -28.76
C THR A 63 -9.06 -35.36 -29.50
N ASN A 64 -7.80 -34.93 -29.53
CA ASN A 64 -7.27 -33.91 -30.41
C ASN A 64 -7.84 -34.03 -31.84
N GLU A 65 -8.25 -32.88 -32.40
CA GLU A 65 -8.28 -32.51 -33.84
C GLU A 65 -9.61 -32.02 -34.48
N VAL A 66 -10.79 -32.07 -33.86
CA VAL A 66 -12.02 -31.60 -34.58
C VAL A 66 -12.64 -30.28 -34.05
N ILE A 67 -12.22 -29.78 -32.89
CA ILE A 67 -12.99 -28.75 -32.18
C ILE A 67 -12.61 -27.30 -32.58
N TYR A 68 -11.40 -27.03 -33.10
CA TYR A 68 -10.94 -25.65 -33.36
C TYR A 68 -11.67 -24.93 -34.52
N GLU A 69 -12.29 -25.65 -35.47
CA GLU A 69 -13.06 -25.03 -36.57
C GLU A 69 -14.59 -25.05 -36.38
N SER A 70 -15.14 -25.89 -35.51
CA SER A 70 -16.60 -26.01 -35.33
C SER A 70 -17.20 -25.11 -34.24
N ILE A 71 -16.38 -24.55 -33.35
CA ILE A 71 -16.87 -23.75 -32.21
C ILE A 71 -17.57 -22.47 -32.67
N LYS A 72 -17.17 -21.80 -33.76
CA LYS A 72 -17.79 -20.51 -34.16
C LYS A 72 -19.21 -20.60 -34.73
N LYS A 73 -19.73 -21.79 -35.09
CA LYS A 73 -21.02 -21.91 -35.81
C LYS A 73 -22.12 -22.72 -35.13
N LYS A 74 -21.91 -23.29 -33.93
CA LYS A 74 -22.94 -24.06 -33.20
C LYS A 74 -23.12 -23.61 -31.72
N PHE A 75 -23.08 -22.31 -31.47
CA PHE A 75 -23.19 -21.73 -30.12
C PHE A 75 -24.63 -21.63 -29.53
N LYS A 76 -25.65 -22.30 -30.10
CA LYS A 76 -27.05 -22.02 -29.72
C LYS A 76 -28.01 -23.20 -29.49
N SER A 77 -27.57 -24.46 -29.49
CA SER A 77 -28.55 -25.58 -29.41
C SER A 77 -28.31 -26.68 -28.36
N ASP A 78 -27.11 -26.85 -27.80
CA ASP A 78 -26.79 -28.08 -27.06
C ASP A 78 -26.40 -27.81 -25.58
N PRO A 79 -27.28 -28.12 -24.59
CA PRO A 79 -27.04 -27.81 -23.17
C PRO A 79 -25.92 -28.66 -22.52
N ILE A 80 -25.55 -29.79 -23.12
CA ILE A 80 -24.51 -30.69 -22.60
C ILE A 80 -23.10 -30.11 -22.84
N LEU A 81 -22.88 -29.48 -24.00
CA LEU A 81 -21.64 -28.80 -24.36
C LEU A 81 -21.41 -27.54 -23.51
N ASN A 82 -22.47 -26.79 -23.21
CA ASN A 82 -22.40 -25.67 -22.27
C ASN A 82 -22.00 -26.13 -20.86
N ASN A 83 -22.53 -27.26 -20.37
CA ASN A 83 -22.18 -27.79 -19.05
C ASN A 83 -20.73 -28.32 -18.95
N GLN A 84 -20.13 -28.77 -20.06
CA GLN A 84 -18.72 -29.20 -20.09
C GLN A 84 -17.79 -27.99 -20.16
N LEU A 85 -18.08 -27.03 -21.04
CA LEU A 85 -17.36 -25.75 -21.11
C LEU A 85 -17.41 -24.99 -19.78
N TYR A 86 -18.57 -24.98 -19.11
CA TYR A 86 -18.71 -24.38 -17.79
C TYR A 86 -17.76 -24.98 -16.75
N LYS A 87 -17.64 -26.32 -16.73
CA LYS A 87 -16.73 -27.00 -15.79
C LYS A 87 -15.27 -26.70 -16.09
N ASP A 88 -14.88 -26.69 -17.36
CA ASP A 88 -13.50 -26.39 -17.73
C ASP A 88 -13.13 -24.93 -17.47
N ILE A 89 -14.05 -23.99 -17.72
CA ILE A 89 -13.88 -22.57 -17.39
C ILE A 89 -13.81 -22.38 -15.86
N ASP A 90 -14.62 -23.08 -15.08
CA ASP A 90 -14.58 -23.06 -13.61
C ASP A 90 -13.20 -23.53 -13.08
N TYR A 91 -12.61 -24.61 -13.61
CA TYR A 91 -11.24 -25.01 -13.25
C TYR A 91 -10.20 -23.95 -13.59
N TRP A 92 -10.29 -23.30 -14.76
CA TRP A 92 -9.37 -22.23 -15.15
C TRP A 92 -9.51 -20.98 -14.29
N LEU A 93 -10.74 -20.62 -13.89
CA LEU A 93 -10.99 -19.48 -13.02
C LEU A 93 -10.51 -19.73 -11.59
N GLU A 94 -10.73 -20.93 -11.06
CA GLU A 94 -10.20 -21.31 -9.75
C GLU A 94 -8.68 -21.42 -9.75
N LEU A 95 -8.08 -21.86 -10.85
CA LEU A 95 -6.63 -21.82 -11.03
C LEU A 95 -6.10 -20.38 -11.06
N ALA A 96 -6.78 -19.49 -11.80
CA ALA A 96 -6.44 -18.07 -11.84
C ALA A 96 -6.57 -17.41 -10.45
N LYS A 97 -7.56 -17.82 -9.64
CA LYS A 97 -7.71 -17.37 -8.24
C LYS A 97 -6.51 -17.78 -7.38
N CYS A 98 -6.04 -19.04 -7.49
CA CYS A 98 -4.86 -19.50 -6.77
C CYS A 98 -3.56 -18.82 -7.24
N TYR A 99 -3.38 -18.57 -8.54
CA TYR A 99 -2.21 -17.83 -9.01
C TYR A 99 -2.23 -16.36 -8.55
N ARG A 100 -3.41 -15.75 -8.51
CA ARG A 100 -3.60 -14.39 -8.00
C ARG A 100 -3.29 -14.27 -6.51
N SER A 101 -3.64 -15.26 -5.67
CA SER A 101 -3.31 -15.21 -4.24
C SER A 101 -1.79 -15.27 -3.97
N ILE A 102 -1.02 -15.90 -4.86
CA ILE A 102 0.46 -15.87 -4.82
C ILE A 102 1.02 -14.62 -5.55
N THR A 103 0.17 -13.71 -6.02
CA THR A 103 0.53 -12.50 -6.80
C THR A 103 1.25 -12.77 -8.12
N ASN A 104 1.12 -13.97 -8.68
CA ASN A 104 1.69 -14.33 -9.98
C ASN A 104 0.73 -13.93 -11.12
N TYR A 105 0.71 -12.64 -11.42
CA TYR A 105 -0.21 -12.09 -12.42
C TYR A 105 0.16 -12.47 -13.87
N ASP A 106 1.39 -12.90 -14.14
CA ASP A 106 1.79 -13.30 -15.50
C ASP A 106 1.06 -14.58 -15.94
N ASP A 107 0.97 -15.56 -15.05
CA ASP A 107 0.21 -16.80 -15.31
C ASP A 107 -1.31 -16.54 -15.34
N VAL A 108 -1.80 -15.64 -14.47
CA VAL A 108 -3.21 -15.19 -14.50
C VAL A 108 -3.54 -14.57 -15.87
N ARG A 109 -2.68 -13.68 -16.37
CA ARG A 109 -2.83 -13.09 -17.71
C ARG A 109 -2.78 -14.17 -18.80
N GLY A 110 -1.86 -15.13 -18.69
CA GLY A 110 -1.77 -16.26 -19.61
C GLY A 110 -3.06 -17.08 -19.68
N ILE A 111 -3.67 -17.39 -18.53
CA ILE A 111 -4.94 -18.13 -18.44
C ILE A 111 -6.06 -17.33 -19.12
N PHE A 112 -6.18 -16.04 -18.78
CA PHE A 112 -7.23 -15.18 -19.31
C PHE A 112 -7.07 -14.86 -20.81
N PHE A 113 -5.83 -14.79 -21.33
CA PHE A 113 -5.56 -14.51 -22.74
C PHE A 113 -5.68 -15.74 -23.64
N CYS A 114 -5.23 -16.92 -23.17
CA CYS A 114 -5.11 -18.12 -24.00
C CYS A 114 -6.30 -19.09 -23.89
N GLN A 115 -6.91 -19.21 -22.71
CA GLN A 115 -7.86 -20.31 -22.42
C GLN A 115 -9.32 -19.84 -22.33
N ILE A 116 -9.56 -18.58 -21.95
CA ILE A 116 -10.92 -18.04 -21.81
C ILE A 116 -11.19 -17.02 -22.93
N SER A 117 -11.33 -17.53 -24.16
CA SER A 117 -11.45 -16.68 -25.37
C SER A 117 -12.73 -15.84 -25.49
N SER A 118 -13.66 -15.93 -24.53
CA SER A 118 -14.97 -15.24 -24.54
C SER A 118 -15.05 -13.99 -23.66
N LEU A 119 -13.98 -13.64 -22.92
CA LEU A 119 -14.03 -12.56 -21.92
C LEU A 119 -14.11 -11.18 -22.53
N LYS A 120 -14.67 -10.25 -21.75
CA LYS A 120 -14.75 -8.84 -22.15
C LYS A 120 -13.37 -8.19 -22.11
N SER A 121 -13.12 -7.30 -23.06
CA SER A 121 -11.89 -6.50 -23.11
C SER A 121 -11.65 -5.66 -21.85
N LEU A 122 -12.73 -5.30 -21.15
CA LEU A 122 -12.68 -4.55 -19.90
C LEU A 122 -12.06 -5.37 -18.75
N THR A 123 -12.28 -6.68 -18.71
CA THR A 123 -11.72 -7.57 -17.69
C THR A 123 -10.22 -7.72 -17.86
N LEU A 124 -9.75 -7.88 -19.10
CA LEU A 124 -8.32 -7.90 -19.41
C LEU A 124 -7.65 -6.59 -19.00
N LYS A 125 -8.29 -5.45 -19.33
CA LYS A 125 -7.80 -4.13 -18.92
C LYS A 125 -7.71 -3.99 -17.40
N ALA A 126 -8.73 -4.44 -16.66
CA ALA A 126 -8.74 -4.39 -15.20
C ALA A 126 -7.63 -5.24 -14.56
N ILE A 127 -7.38 -6.44 -15.12
CA ILE A 127 -6.29 -7.32 -14.66
C ILE A 127 -4.91 -6.70 -14.96
N GLU A 128 -4.74 -6.05 -16.11
CA GLU A 128 -3.51 -5.31 -16.41
C GLU A 128 -3.29 -4.18 -15.41
N GLU A 129 -4.31 -3.38 -15.11
CA GLU A 129 -4.23 -2.31 -14.12
C GLU A 129 -3.88 -2.85 -12.72
N GLU A 130 -4.47 -3.99 -12.33
CA GLU A 130 -4.18 -4.66 -11.05
C GLU A 130 -2.74 -5.20 -10.99
N SER A 131 -2.22 -5.77 -12.09
CA SER A 131 -0.84 -6.27 -12.17
C SER A 131 0.21 -5.16 -12.01
N HIS A 132 -0.13 -3.93 -12.39
CA HIS A 132 0.72 -2.75 -12.19
C HIS A 132 0.57 -2.11 -10.81
N SER A 133 -0.22 -2.73 -9.91
CA SER A 133 -0.58 -2.20 -8.60
C SER A 133 -1.41 -0.91 -8.63
N ASP A 134 -2.04 -0.57 -9.77
CA ASP A 134 -2.96 0.58 -9.88
C ASP A 134 -4.39 0.16 -9.53
N PHE A 135 -4.60 -0.11 -8.25
CA PHE A 135 -5.89 -0.60 -7.73
C PHE A 135 -7.05 0.39 -7.93
N LEU A 136 -6.78 1.69 -8.10
CA LEU A 136 -7.83 2.69 -8.32
C LEU A 136 -8.41 2.57 -9.73
N SER A 137 -7.54 2.49 -10.73
CA SER A 137 -7.95 2.31 -12.12
C SER A 137 -8.64 0.95 -12.29
N ALA A 138 -8.06 -0.11 -11.71
CA ALA A 138 -8.65 -1.44 -11.72
C ALA A 138 -10.06 -1.46 -11.08
N LEU A 139 -10.24 -0.80 -9.93
CA LEU A 139 -11.55 -0.69 -9.27
C LEU A 139 -12.59 -0.01 -10.18
N ASN A 140 -12.21 1.09 -10.83
CA ASN A 140 -13.11 1.76 -11.76
C ASN A 140 -13.46 0.85 -12.96
N SER A 141 -12.48 0.13 -13.50
CA SER A 141 -12.69 -0.84 -14.59
C SER A 141 -13.61 -1.99 -14.16
N TYR A 142 -13.51 -2.51 -12.94
CA TYR A 142 -14.43 -3.53 -12.42
C TYR A 142 -15.83 -2.99 -12.15
N VAL A 143 -15.97 -1.80 -11.55
CA VAL A 143 -17.29 -1.17 -11.32
C VAL A 143 -17.98 -0.88 -12.64
N THR A 144 -17.26 -0.31 -13.62
CA THR A 144 -17.82 -0.09 -14.96
C THR A 144 -18.22 -1.39 -15.66
N ALA A 145 -17.51 -2.50 -15.40
CA ALA A 145 -17.91 -3.80 -15.95
C ALA A 145 -19.23 -4.28 -15.35
N LEU A 146 -19.39 -4.16 -14.03
CA LEU A 146 -20.61 -4.51 -13.30
C LEU A 146 -21.81 -3.65 -13.75
N GLU A 147 -21.59 -2.36 -14.00
CA GLU A 147 -22.64 -1.43 -14.46
C GLU A 147 -23.04 -1.66 -15.93
N GLN A 148 -22.08 -1.98 -16.80
CA GLN A 148 -22.33 -2.18 -18.23
C GLN A 148 -22.98 -3.54 -18.54
N TYR A 149 -22.72 -4.55 -17.71
CA TYR A 149 -23.22 -5.92 -17.89
C TYR A 149 -23.95 -6.43 -16.63
N PRO A 150 -25.11 -5.84 -16.27
CA PRO A 150 -25.89 -6.31 -15.14
C PRO A 150 -26.55 -7.67 -15.44
N LEU A 151 -26.58 -8.55 -14.44
CA LEU A 151 -27.32 -9.82 -14.50
C LEU A 151 -28.83 -9.50 -14.57
N THR A 152 -29.42 -9.66 -15.76
CA THR A 152 -30.87 -9.54 -16.00
C THR A 152 -31.48 -10.92 -16.28
N ASN A 153 -32.79 -11.05 -16.13
CA ASN A 153 -33.49 -12.34 -16.28
C ASN A 153 -33.29 -13.01 -17.66
N ASP A 154 -32.94 -12.23 -18.70
CA ASP A 154 -32.65 -12.74 -20.05
C ASP A 154 -31.20 -13.25 -20.23
N THR A 155 -30.30 -12.94 -19.29
CA THR A 155 -28.87 -13.34 -19.29
C THR A 155 -28.54 -14.55 -18.41
N ILE A 156 -29.51 -15.10 -17.67
CA ILE A 156 -29.36 -16.27 -16.77
C ILE A 156 -28.86 -17.53 -17.51
N ASN A 157 -29.01 -17.58 -18.84
CA ASN A 157 -28.52 -18.71 -19.64
C ASN A 157 -27.03 -18.64 -20.01
N ASP A 158 -26.33 -17.54 -19.69
CA ASP A 158 -24.89 -17.42 -19.95
C ASP A 158 -24.07 -17.66 -18.68
N SER A 159 -23.83 -18.94 -18.40
CA SER A 159 -23.07 -19.40 -17.25
C SER A 159 -21.63 -18.84 -17.17
N VAL A 160 -21.08 -18.34 -18.29
CA VAL A 160 -19.76 -17.70 -18.32
C VAL A 160 -19.83 -16.27 -17.77
N LEU A 161 -20.93 -15.56 -18.03
CA LEU A 161 -21.16 -14.21 -17.53
C LEU A 161 -21.34 -14.21 -16.00
N GLU A 162 -21.99 -15.23 -15.44
CA GLU A 162 -22.14 -15.38 -13.99
C GLU A 162 -20.78 -15.52 -13.30
N LEU A 163 -19.91 -16.38 -13.83
CA LEU A 163 -18.55 -16.57 -13.30
C LEU A 163 -17.67 -15.32 -13.48
N GLU A 164 -17.82 -14.60 -14.59
CA GLU A 164 -17.12 -13.33 -14.85
C GLU A 164 -17.58 -12.24 -13.87
N HIS A 165 -18.88 -12.19 -13.57
CA HIS A 165 -19.46 -11.27 -12.59
C HIS A 165 -19.00 -11.60 -11.16
N GLU A 166 -18.97 -12.87 -10.76
CA GLU A 166 -18.37 -13.30 -9.49
C GLU A 166 -16.90 -12.87 -9.40
N PHE A 167 -16.12 -13.08 -10.46
CA PHE A 167 -14.73 -12.63 -10.52
C PHE A 167 -14.61 -11.10 -10.37
N TRP A 168 -15.44 -10.30 -11.05
CA TRP A 168 -15.43 -8.84 -10.91
C TRP A 168 -15.78 -8.39 -9.50
N THR A 169 -16.80 -9.00 -8.88
CA THR A 169 -17.17 -8.66 -7.50
C THR A 169 -16.02 -8.95 -6.53
N GLN A 170 -15.44 -10.15 -6.56
CA GLN A 170 -14.29 -10.51 -5.72
C GLN A 170 -13.11 -9.57 -5.94
N SER A 171 -12.83 -9.24 -7.21
CA SER A 171 -11.72 -8.36 -7.56
C SER A 171 -11.92 -6.93 -7.07
N MET A 172 -13.14 -6.41 -7.21
CA MET A 172 -13.52 -5.11 -6.68
C MET A 172 -13.34 -5.06 -5.16
N LEU A 173 -13.78 -6.08 -4.42
CA LEU A 173 -13.63 -6.15 -2.96
C LEU A 173 -12.15 -6.16 -2.55
N ASN A 174 -11.31 -6.95 -3.25
CA ASN A 174 -9.88 -6.96 -3.02
C ASN A 174 -9.24 -5.58 -3.30
N CYS A 175 -9.56 -4.93 -4.43
CA CYS A 175 -9.06 -3.58 -4.73
C CYS A 175 -9.47 -2.57 -3.65
N CYS A 176 -10.69 -2.64 -3.13
CA CYS A 176 -11.14 -1.78 -2.04
C CYS A 176 -10.33 -2.00 -0.74
N ASN A 177 -10.06 -3.27 -0.40
CA ASN A 177 -9.23 -3.65 0.75
C ASN A 177 -7.79 -3.12 0.60
N GLN A 178 -7.20 -3.23 -0.60
CA GLN A 178 -5.86 -2.70 -0.88
C GLN A 178 -5.82 -1.15 -0.86
N LEU A 179 -6.94 -0.47 -1.08
CA LEU A 179 -7.03 1.00 -1.04
C LEU A 179 -7.47 1.56 0.31
N ASN A 180 -7.75 0.70 1.31
CA ASN A 180 -8.39 1.05 2.58
C ASN A 180 -9.68 1.87 2.42
N ASN A 181 -10.46 1.58 1.38
CA ASN A 181 -11.69 2.31 1.09
C ASN A 181 -12.91 1.61 1.72
N TRP A 182 -13.00 1.68 3.03
CA TRP A 182 -13.97 0.90 3.82
C TRP A 182 -15.42 1.31 3.57
N THR A 183 -15.69 2.57 3.22
CA THR A 183 -17.04 3.09 2.99
C THR A 183 -17.64 2.55 1.69
N ILE A 184 -16.87 2.58 0.59
CA ILE A 184 -17.28 1.99 -0.68
C ILE A 184 -17.47 0.48 -0.53
N LEU A 185 -16.53 -0.17 0.17
CA LEU A 185 -16.58 -1.61 0.40
C LEU A 185 -17.83 -2.01 1.19
N SER A 186 -18.15 -1.31 2.28
CA SER A 186 -19.37 -1.54 3.08
C SER A 186 -20.64 -1.37 2.23
N LYS A 187 -20.72 -0.30 1.43
CA LYS A 187 -21.87 -0.06 0.54
C LYS A 187 -22.11 -1.17 -0.49
N HIS A 188 -21.05 -1.77 -1.03
CA HIS A 188 -21.18 -2.84 -2.01
C HIS A 188 -21.51 -4.20 -1.40
N ILE A 189 -21.10 -4.45 -0.15
CA ILE A 189 -21.45 -5.69 0.58
C ILE A 189 -22.90 -5.62 1.06
N PHE A 190 -23.29 -4.49 1.65
CA PHE A 190 -24.62 -4.29 2.26
C PHE A 190 -25.58 -3.56 1.31
N ILE A 191 -25.70 -4.01 0.07
CA ILE A 191 -26.70 -3.46 -0.87
C ILE A 191 -28.09 -4.01 -0.48
N GLY A 192 -29.02 -3.13 -0.11
CA GLY A 192 -30.42 -3.48 0.19
C GLY A 192 -30.66 -3.93 1.64
N ASN A 193 -31.41 -5.02 1.83
CA ASN A 193 -31.75 -5.62 3.14
C ASN A 193 -30.78 -6.74 3.57
N THR A 194 -29.56 -6.74 3.05
CA THR A 194 -28.55 -7.75 3.39
C THR A 194 -28.07 -7.52 4.83
N THR A 195 -28.36 -8.47 5.72
CA THR A 195 -27.86 -8.48 7.11
C THR A 195 -26.77 -9.55 7.27
N PHE A 196 -26.05 -9.56 8.40
CA PHE A 196 -25.11 -10.64 8.71
C PHE A 196 -25.78 -12.02 8.61
N ASP A 197 -27.05 -12.16 8.99
CA ASP A 197 -27.83 -13.39 8.88
C ASP A 197 -28.01 -13.87 7.42
N THR A 198 -28.14 -12.93 6.48
CA THR A 198 -28.20 -13.27 5.06
C THR A 198 -26.85 -13.77 4.53
N LEU A 199 -25.74 -13.30 5.08
CA LEU A 199 -24.39 -13.74 4.69
C LEU A 199 -24.09 -15.18 5.14
N TRP A 200 -24.72 -15.64 6.21
CA TRP A 200 -24.64 -17.04 6.69
C TRP A 200 -25.40 -18.03 5.81
N SER A 201 -26.35 -17.55 5.00
CA SER A 201 -27.26 -18.42 4.24
C SER A 201 -26.59 -19.14 3.06
N ASN A 202 -25.44 -18.66 2.57
CA ASN A 202 -24.73 -19.25 1.43
C ASN A 202 -23.23 -19.44 1.72
N ALA A 203 -22.71 -20.64 1.45
CA ALA A 203 -21.29 -20.97 1.61
C ALA A 203 -20.34 -20.05 0.82
N TYR A 204 -20.77 -19.59 -0.37
CA TYR A 204 -20.00 -18.60 -1.14
C TYR A 204 -19.93 -17.25 -0.41
N GLN A 205 -21.05 -16.77 0.13
CA GLN A 205 -21.10 -15.51 0.85
C GLN A 205 -20.32 -15.58 2.17
N LEU A 206 -20.41 -16.73 2.85
CA LEU A 206 -19.68 -16.99 4.09
C LEU A 206 -18.15 -17.00 3.87
N ASN A 207 -17.66 -17.63 2.81
CA ASN A 207 -16.22 -17.73 2.58
C ASN A 207 -15.61 -16.44 1.98
N TYR A 208 -16.37 -15.74 1.13
CA TYR A 208 -15.82 -14.61 0.36
C TYR A 208 -16.28 -13.25 0.83
N LEU A 209 -17.54 -13.07 1.21
CA LEU A 209 -18.06 -11.76 1.64
C LEU A 209 -17.84 -11.52 3.13
N MET A 210 -18.03 -12.54 3.96
CA MET A 210 -17.91 -12.43 5.42
C MET A 210 -16.55 -11.88 5.91
N PRO A 211 -15.38 -12.32 5.38
CA PRO A 211 -14.10 -11.76 5.81
C PRO A 211 -14.02 -10.24 5.55
N TYR A 212 -14.48 -9.79 4.38
CA TYR A 212 -14.51 -8.36 4.06
C TYR A 212 -15.58 -7.61 4.86
N ALA A 213 -16.74 -8.22 5.13
CA ALA A 213 -17.82 -7.62 5.91
C ALA A 213 -17.41 -7.34 7.36
N ILE A 214 -16.83 -8.33 8.04
CA ILE A 214 -16.31 -8.18 9.41
C ILE A 214 -15.19 -7.15 9.42
N ARG A 215 -14.20 -7.29 8.53
CA ARG A 215 -13.05 -6.39 8.44
C ARG A 215 -13.49 -4.94 8.21
N THR A 216 -14.39 -4.69 7.27
CA THR A 216 -14.82 -3.32 6.92
C THR A 216 -15.53 -2.61 8.07
N LYS A 217 -16.53 -3.27 8.67
CA LYS A 217 -17.27 -2.72 9.79
C LYS A 217 -16.35 -2.50 10.99
N LEU A 218 -15.44 -3.44 11.29
CA LEU A 218 -14.44 -3.27 12.36
C LEU A 218 -13.51 -2.07 12.09
N LYS A 219 -13.01 -1.93 10.87
CA LYS A 219 -12.12 -0.82 10.51
C LYS A 219 -12.83 0.53 10.54
N LEU A 220 -14.09 0.59 10.13
CA LEU A 220 -14.93 1.80 10.26
C LEU A 220 -15.23 2.13 11.72
N LEU A 221 -15.41 1.13 12.60
CA LEU A 221 -15.56 1.38 14.04
C LEU A 221 -14.30 2.02 14.64
N ILE A 222 -13.12 1.50 14.28
CA ILE A 222 -11.85 1.97 14.83
C ILE A 222 -11.42 3.32 14.25
N SER A 223 -11.52 3.50 12.94
CA SER A 223 -10.93 4.63 12.21
C SER A 223 -11.93 5.59 11.58
N GLY A 224 -13.22 5.26 11.60
CA GLY A 224 -14.28 6.06 10.99
C GLY A 224 -14.63 7.31 11.78
N THR A 225 -15.38 8.20 11.11
CA THR A 225 -15.99 9.36 11.74
C THR A 225 -17.10 8.93 12.71
N LYS A 226 -17.48 9.80 13.65
CA LYS A 226 -18.52 9.49 14.64
C LYS A 226 -19.85 9.02 14.04
N GLN A 227 -20.19 9.52 12.85
CA GLN A 227 -21.39 9.09 12.13
C GLN A 227 -21.23 7.67 11.59
N GLU A 228 -20.10 7.38 10.94
CA GLU A 228 -19.78 6.03 10.43
C GLU A 228 -19.68 5.01 11.56
N GLN A 229 -19.18 5.40 12.74
CA GLN A 229 -19.13 4.56 13.94
C GLN A 229 -20.53 4.18 14.45
N LEU A 230 -21.47 5.14 14.48
CA LEU A 230 -22.87 4.89 14.88
C LEU A 230 -23.59 3.97 13.88
N GLU A 231 -23.31 4.12 12.59
CA GLU A 231 -23.86 3.26 11.53
C GLU A 231 -23.37 1.80 11.62
N GLN A 232 -22.32 1.52 12.40
CA GLN A 232 -21.79 0.16 12.58
C GLN A 232 -22.29 -0.54 13.85
N GLU A 233 -23.31 -0.02 14.54
CA GLU A 233 -23.92 -0.68 15.71
C GLU A 233 -24.39 -2.11 15.42
N ASP A 234 -24.74 -2.44 14.17
CA ASP A 234 -25.11 -3.81 13.77
C ASP A 234 -24.01 -4.84 14.05
N LEU A 235 -22.73 -4.48 13.88
CA LEU A 235 -21.63 -5.40 14.18
C LEU A 235 -21.51 -5.61 15.69
N CYS A 236 -21.71 -4.54 16.46
CA CYS A 236 -21.72 -4.63 17.92
C CYS A 236 -22.87 -5.54 18.40
N GLN A 237 -24.06 -5.38 17.83
CA GLN A 237 -25.20 -6.24 18.11
C GLN A 237 -24.91 -7.69 17.72
N PHE A 238 -24.33 -7.91 16.53
CA PHE A 238 -23.95 -9.24 16.04
C PHE A 238 -22.98 -9.96 17.00
N PHE A 239 -21.86 -9.33 17.39
CA PHE A 239 -20.91 -9.95 18.32
C PHE A 239 -21.45 -10.07 19.75
N ASN A 240 -22.27 -9.12 20.22
CA ASN A 240 -22.89 -9.20 21.54
C ASN A 240 -23.96 -10.29 21.62
N ASN A 241 -24.69 -10.54 20.54
CA ASN A 241 -25.65 -11.65 20.45
C ASN A 241 -24.93 -13.01 20.49
N LEU A 242 -23.72 -13.10 19.93
CA LEU A 242 -22.87 -14.28 20.01
C LEU A 242 -22.29 -14.51 21.43
N SER A 243 -22.04 -13.44 22.20
CA SER A 243 -21.41 -13.52 23.54
C SER A 243 -22.40 -13.63 24.72
N SER A 244 -23.59 -13.03 24.61
CA SER A 244 -24.60 -12.91 25.69
C SER A 244 -25.34 -14.22 26.05
N THR A 245 -25.21 -15.28 25.26
CA THR A 245 -25.82 -16.59 25.53
C THR A 245 -25.10 -17.40 26.63
N THR A 246 -24.05 -16.85 27.23
CA THR A 246 -23.37 -17.43 28.40
C THR A 246 -24.23 -17.48 29.68
N ASN A 247 -25.35 -16.74 29.73
CA ASN A 247 -26.24 -16.66 30.90
C ASN A 247 -27.66 -17.21 30.66
N ILE A 248 -27.90 -18.08 29.68
CA ILE A 248 -29.20 -18.74 29.52
C ILE A 248 -29.13 -20.16 30.09
N THR A 249 -29.47 -20.26 31.37
CA THR A 249 -29.93 -21.52 31.97
C THR A 249 -31.17 -22.01 31.21
N SER A 250 -31.04 -23.16 30.57
CA SER A 250 -32.11 -24.15 30.38
C SER A 250 -33.42 -23.69 29.74
N THR A 251 -33.42 -23.33 28.46
CA THR A 251 -34.53 -23.67 27.55
C THR A 251 -33.98 -23.89 26.15
N ALA A 252 -33.91 -25.15 25.74
CA ALA A 252 -33.52 -25.58 24.40
C ALA A 252 -34.56 -25.12 23.36
N THR A 253 -34.14 -24.21 22.49
CA THR A 253 -34.71 -24.02 21.14
C THR A 253 -33.59 -24.23 20.12
N SER A 254 -33.95 -24.70 18.92
CA SER A 254 -33.06 -25.02 17.80
C SER A 254 -32.07 -23.91 17.40
N ASP A 255 -32.37 -22.66 17.76
CA ASP A 255 -31.55 -21.48 17.48
C ASP A 255 -30.27 -21.42 18.36
N SER A 256 -30.22 -22.19 19.45
CA SER A 256 -29.04 -22.27 20.33
C SER A 256 -27.91 -23.13 19.75
N GLU A 257 -28.22 -24.13 18.91
CA GLU A 257 -27.21 -24.95 18.25
C GLU A 257 -26.59 -24.23 17.06
N THR A 258 -27.39 -23.49 16.27
CA THR A 258 -26.89 -22.69 15.14
C THR A 258 -26.01 -21.54 15.61
N THR A 259 -26.43 -20.81 16.65
CA THR A 259 -25.63 -19.73 17.25
C THR A 259 -24.34 -20.22 17.90
N PHE A 260 -24.33 -21.44 18.46
CA PHE A 260 -23.10 -22.06 18.96
C PHE A 260 -22.12 -22.40 17.82
N VAL A 261 -22.62 -22.92 16.69
CA VAL A 261 -21.80 -23.21 15.51
C VAL A 261 -21.23 -21.93 14.91
N GLU A 262 -22.06 -20.89 14.75
CA GLU A 262 -21.64 -19.56 14.27
C GLU A 262 -20.59 -18.94 15.19
N ARG A 263 -20.79 -19.02 16.52
CA ARG A 263 -19.81 -18.56 17.50
C ARG A 263 -18.49 -19.31 17.38
N SER A 264 -18.53 -20.64 17.38
CA SER A 264 -17.31 -21.44 17.28
C SER A 264 -16.56 -21.18 15.99
N TYR A 265 -17.28 -20.94 14.89
CA TYR A 265 -16.70 -20.57 13.59
C TYR A 265 -15.95 -19.24 13.67
N ILE A 266 -16.58 -18.19 14.21
CA ILE A 266 -15.96 -16.85 14.31
C ILE A 266 -14.77 -16.87 15.27
N GLU A 267 -14.89 -17.51 16.44
CA GLU A 267 -13.81 -17.61 17.43
C GLU A 267 -12.56 -18.29 16.87
N LYS A 268 -12.74 -19.22 15.92
CA LYS A 268 -11.65 -19.94 15.26
C LYS A 268 -11.10 -19.23 14.03
N GLN A 269 -11.94 -18.58 13.23
CA GLN A 269 -11.52 -17.94 11.98
C GLN A 269 -11.08 -16.49 12.13
N TYR A 270 -11.69 -15.74 13.06
CA TYR A 270 -11.44 -14.30 13.26
C TYR A 270 -11.06 -13.95 14.72
N PRO A 271 -10.10 -14.68 15.34
CA PRO A 271 -9.71 -14.42 16.72
C PRO A 271 -9.11 -13.02 16.93
N CYS A 272 -8.36 -12.51 15.95
CA CYS A 272 -7.71 -11.20 16.06
C CYS A 272 -8.75 -10.06 15.98
N GLU A 273 -9.71 -10.17 15.08
CA GLU A 273 -10.80 -9.21 14.91
C GLU A 273 -11.69 -9.16 16.17
N LEU A 274 -11.99 -10.32 16.76
CA LEU A 274 -12.72 -10.40 18.03
C LEU A 274 -11.93 -9.76 19.18
N ALA A 275 -10.63 -10.05 19.28
CA ALA A 275 -9.79 -9.45 20.32
C ALA A 275 -9.75 -7.92 20.19
N THR A 276 -9.56 -7.40 18.99
CA THR A 276 -9.59 -5.95 18.73
C THR A 276 -10.98 -5.35 19.02
N PHE A 277 -12.05 -6.08 18.72
CA PHE A 277 -13.42 -5.64 19.03
C PHE A 277 -13.69 -5.54 20.54
N PHE A 278 -13.33 -6.56 21.32
CA PHE A 278 -13.48 -6.52 22.78
C PHE A 278 -12.60 -5.44 23.42
N LEU A 279 -11.40 -5.22 22.87
CA LEU A 279 -10.55 -4.10 23.26
C LEU A 279 -11.20 -2.74 22.97
N TYR A 280 -11.88 -2.59 21.82
CA TYR A 280 -12.66 -1.39 21.50
C TYR A 280 -13.83 -1.19 22.47
N GLN A 281 -14.56 -2.26 22.81
CA GLN A 281 -15.64 -2.22 23.82
C GLN A 281 -15.13 -2.02 25.25
N LYS A 282 -13.81 -2.14 25.47
CA LYS A 282 -13.12 -1.99 26.76
C LYS A 282 -13.47 -3.10 27.76
N ASP A 283 -13.86 -4.26 27.24
CA ASP A 283 -14.10 -5.47 28.02
C ASP A 283 -12.78 -6.27 28.11
N PHE A 284 -12.02 -6.01 29.18
CA PHE A 284 -10.69 -6.59 29.40
C PHE A 284 -10.71 -8.01 30.00
N ASP A 285 -11.76 -8.79 29.73
CA ASP A 285 -11.89 -10.14 30.30
C ASP A 285 -10.78 -11.06 29.74
N ARG A 286 -9.73 -11.22 30.55
CA ARG A 286 -8.45 -11.88 30.26
C ARG A 286 -8.58 -13.28 29.65
N ASN A 287 -9.55 -14.07 30.12
CA ASN A 287 -9.73 -15.43 29.63
C ASN A 287 -10.18 -15.42 28.16
N SER A 288 -11.12 -14.55 27.82
CA SER A 288 -11.64 -14.37 26.46
C SER A 288 -10.53 -13.89 25.52
N LEU A 289 -9.82 -12.81 25.88
CA LEU A 289 -8.77 -12.22 25.04
C LEU A 289 -7.55 -13.15 24.85
N SER A 290 -7.15 -13.89 25.88
CA SER A 290 -6.01 -14.83 25.79
C SER A 290 -6.38 -16.16 25.11
N GLU A 291 -7.64 -16.60 25.18
CA GLU A 291 -8.13 -17.76 24.44
C GLU A 291 -8.21 -17.47 22.94
N TYR A 292 -8.75 -16.32 22.53
CA TYR A 292 -8.73 -15.91 21.13
C TYR A 292 -7.30 -15.73 20.63
N GLY A 293 -6.42 -15.18 21.46
CA GLY A 293 -5.00 -15.06 21.14
C GLY A 293 -4.27 -16.37 20.87
N ARG A 294 -4.50 -17.38 21.72
CA ARG A 294 -3.85 -18.70 21.67
C ARG A 294 -4.31 -19.58 20.51
N ASN A 295 -5.52 -19.36 19.98
CA ASN A 295 -6.10 -20.17 18.91
C ASN A 295 -5.71 -19.73 17.49
N THR A 296 -4.79 -18.77 17.36
CA THR A 296 -4.37 -18.22 16.06
C THR A 296 -3.43 -19.15 15.29
N THR A 297 -3.64 -19.25 13.98
CA THR A 297 -2.72 -19.93 13.06
C THR A 297 -1.40 -19.15 12.93
N ILE A 298 -0.33 -19.88 12.60
CA ILE A 298 1.08 -19.43 12.53
C ILE A 298 1.33 -18.21 11.60
N GLN A 299 0.34 -17.73 10.84
CA GLN A 299 0.52 -16.67 9.84
C GLN A 299 0.31 -15.23 10.35
N LEU A 300 -0.41 -15.02 11.47
CA LEU A 300 -0.70 -13.68 12.03
C LEU A 300 0.20 -13.31 13.23
N ILE A 301 1.42 -13.87 13.31
CA ILE A 301 2.31 -13.74 14.48
C ILE A 301 2.54 -12.28 14.87
N GLN A 302 2.68 -11.35 13.92
CA GLN A 302 3.05 -9.97 14.21
C GLN A 302 1.92 -9.12 14.84
N PRO A 303 0.72 -8.98 14.24
CA PRO A 303 -0.37 -8.23 14.88
C PRO A 303 -0.78 -8.84 16.23
N TYR A 304 -0.64 -10.16 16.40
CA TYR A 304 -0.89 -10.84 17.67
C TYR A 304 0.17 -10.55 18.74
N HIS A 305 1.45 -10.62 18.38
CA HIS A 305 2.54 -10.28 19.31
C HIS A 305 2.39 -8.85 19.83
N GLU A 306 1.94 -7.92 19.01
CA GLU A 306 1.69 -6.53 19.44
C GLU A 306 0.49 -6.41 20.39
N LEU A 307 -0.59 -7.15 20.15
CA LEU A 307 -1.72 -7.26 21.07
C LEU A 307 -1.28 -7.81 22.43
N ASP A 308 -0.50 -8.88 22.44
CA ASP A 308 0.01 -9.51 23.67
C ASP A 308 0.97 -8.57 24.43
N GLN A 309 1.91 -7.93 23.73
CA GLN A 309 2.78 -6.90 24.31
C GLN A 309 2.00 -5.76 24.95
N PHE A 310 0.94 -5.29 24.28
CA PHE A 310 0.10 -4.22 24.80
C PHE A 310 -0.67 -4.63 26.06
N LEU A 311 -1.26 -5.83 26.07
CA LEU A 311 -1.96 -6.38 27.22
C LEU A 311 -1.02 -6.56 28.42
N ILE A 312 0.16 -7.13 28.19
CA ILE A 312 1.23 -7.28 29.19
C ILE A 312 1.64 -5.90 29.75
N PHE A 313 1.77 -4.89 28.89
CA PHE A 313 2.11 -3.53 29.31
C PHE A 313 1.04 -2.91 30.21
N ILE A 314 -0.25 -3.04 29.87
CA ILE A 314 -1.35 -2.56 30.71
C ILE A 314 -1.34 -3.27 32.06
N GLU A 315 -1.17 -4.59 32.09
CA GLU A 315 -1.18 -5.37 33.33
C GLU A 315 -0.06 -4.94 34.30
N HIS A 316 1.17 -4.83 33.80
CA HIS A 316 2.31 -4.41 34.62
C HIS A 316 2.18 -2.98 35.15
N ASN A 317 1.52 -2.10 34.40
CA ASN A 317 1.33 -0.71 34.77
C ASN A 317 -0.03 -0.40 35.39
N LEU A 318 -0.89 -1.42 35.59
CA LEU A 318 -2.20 -1.27 36.20
C LEU A 318 -2.17 -0.60 37.59
N PRO A 319 -1.22 -0.89 38.49
CA PRO A 319 -1.11 -0.19 39.77
C PRO A 319 -0.85 1.31 39.59
N LEU A 320 -0.02 1.67 38.59
CA LEU A 320 0.34 3.06 38.30
C LEU A 320 -0.81 3.81 37.61
N LEU A 321 -1.53 3.15 36.70
CA LEU A 321 -2.77 3.64 36.11
C LEU A 321 -3.85 3.90 37.17
N LYS A 322 -4.04 2.97 38.12
CA LYS A 322 -4.96 3.16 39.25
C LYS A 322 -4.55 4.32 40.16
N THR A 323 -3.24 4.54 40.37
CA THR A 323 -2.79 5.73 41.08
C THR A 323 -3.09 7.00 40.31
N LEU A 324 -2.83 7.04 39.00
CA LEU A 324 -3.17 8.19 38.15
C LEU A 324 -4.68 8.46 38.19
N GLU A 325 -5.52 7.45 37.99
CA GLU A 325 -6.99 7.55 38.07
C GLU A 325 -7.47 8.10 39.43
N ASN A 326 -6.91 7.61 40.54
CA ASN A 326 -7.21 8.11 41.89
C ASN A 326 -6.71 9.55 42.12
N HIS A 327 -5.58 9.93 41.54
CA HIS A 327 -5.03 11.29 41.62
C HIS A 327 -5.84 12.28 40.77
N TYR A 328 -6.35 11.85 39.62
CA TYR A 328 -7.33 12.59 38.80
C TYR A 328 -8.64 12.82 39.57
N LEU A 329 -9.17 11.79 40.23
CA LEU A 329 -10.38 11.89 41.06
C LEU A 329 -10.21 12.82 42.28
N THR A 330 -9.00 12.97 42.80
CA THR A 330 -8.70 13.79 43.99
C THR A 330 -8.26 15.23 43.68
N ASN A 331 -8.28 15.66 42.40
CA ASN A 331 -7.94 17.02 41.96
C ASN A 331 -6.53 17.51 42.34
N ASN A 332 -5.56 16.59 42.52
CA ASN A 332 -4.16 16.95 42.73
C ASN A 332 -3.48 17.30 41.40
N LYS A 333 -3.59 18.56 40.97
CA LYS A 333 -3.02 19.09 39.72
C LYS A 333 -1.47 19.07 39.61
N ASN A 334 -0.76 18.55 40.63
CA ASN A 334 0.69 18.71 40.78
C ASN A 334 1.51 17.41 40.65
N ASP A 335 0.89 16.26 40.36
CA ASP A 335 1.65 15.00 40.21
C ASP A 335 2.25 14.86 38.80
N THR A 336 3.19 15.75 38.44
CA THR A 336 3.98 15.62 37.21
C THR A 336 4.86 14.37 37.25
N ILE A 337 5.37 14.00 38.43
CA ILE A 337 6.32 12.91 38.62
C ILE A 337 5.73 11.54 38.22
N THR A 338 4.51 11.21 38.63
CA THR A 338 3.88 9.92 38.29
C THR A 338 3.50 9.85 36.80
N ARG A 339 3.11 10.99 36.21
CA ARG A 339 2.84 11.12 34.78
C ARG A 339 4.11 10.99 33.94
N ASP A 340 5.21 11.62 34.36
CA ASP A 340 6.51 11.57 33.67
C ASP A 340 7.11 10.14 33.76
N LEU A 341 6.94 9.46 34.90
CA LEU A 341 7.32 8.04 35.04
C LEU A 341 6.48 7.12 34.13
N PHE A 342 5.17 7.37 34.01
CA PHE A 342 4.35 6.59 33.08
C PHE A 342 4.75 6.85 31.62
N HIS A 343 5.07 8.09 31.29
CA HIS A 343 5.61 8.47 29.98
C HIS A 343 6.90 7.73 29.62
N GLU A 344 7.87 7.70 30.54
CA GLU A 344 9.12 6.96 30.33
C GLU A 344 8.86 5.48 30.09
N ARG A 345 7.90 4.86 30.81
CA ARG A 345 7.53 3.46 30.61
C ARG A 345 6.84 3.22 29.27
N ILE A 346 5.93 4.09 28.84
CA ILE A 346 5.34 3.98 27.48
C ILE A 346 6.46 4.00 26.43
N HIS A 347 7.40 4.93 26.57
CA HIS A 347 8.49 5.05 25.60
C HIS A 347 9.44 3.84 25.62
N ASN A 348 9.89 3.44 26.80
CA ASN A 348 10.95 2.43 26.97
C ASN A 348 10.43 1.00 26.90
N ASP A 349 9.22 0.73 27.41
CA ASP A 349 8.70 -0.64 27.55
C ASP A 349 7.70 -1.00 26.45
N LEU A 350 7.03 -0.02 25.81
CA LEU A 350 6.05 -0.27 24.75
C LEU A 350 6.52 0.22 23.37
N LEU A 351 6.77 1.52 23.21
CA LEU A 351 7.05 2.13 21.90
C LEU A 351 8.41 1.71 21.35
N SER A 352 9.42 1.49 22.20
CA SER A 352 10.73 0.98 21.78
C SER A 352 10.67 -0.45 21.21
N GLN A 353 9.69 -1.24 21.67
CA GLN A 353 9.54 -2.66 21.31
C GLN A 353 8.72 -2.83 20.02
N TRP A 354 7.94 -1.81 19.64
CA TRP A 354 7.11 -1.81 18.44
C TRP A 354 7.95 -1.70 17.16
N LYS A 355 8.30 -2.85 16.60
CA LYS A 355 8.97 -2.94 15.30
C LYS A 355 7.96 -2.85 14.16
N LEU A 356 8.23 -2.01 13.18
CA LEU A 356 7.41 -1.98 11.96
C LEU A 356 7.67 -3.23 11.11
N PRO A 357 6.69 -3.72 10.34
CA PRO A 357 6.91 -4.79 9.37
C PRO A 357 7.95 -4.41 8.31
N ASP A 358 8.42 -5.41 7.57
CA ASP A 358 9.29 -5.17 6.42
C ASP A 358 8.52 -4.51 5.27
N VAL A 359 9.06 -3.41 4.75
CA VAL A 359 8.47 -2.56 3.71
C VAL A 359 8.28 -3.28 2.37
N ILE A 360 9.06 -4.32 2.08
CA ILE A 360 8.98 -5.03 0.79
C ILE A 360 8.19 -6.34 0.92
N ARG A 361 8.39 -7.07 2.02
CA ARG A 361 7.92 -8.47 2.14
C ARG A 361 6.48 -8.62 2.63
N SER A 362 5.98 -7.67 3.42
CA SER A 362 4.63 -7.76 3.99
C SER A 362 3.58 -7.18 3.03
N SER A 363 2.31 -7.52 3.23
CA SER A 363 1.20 -7.04 2.41
C SER A 363 0.49 -5.84 3.03
N ILE A 364 -0.17 -5.01 2.22
CA ILE A 364 -0.90 -3.81 2.70
C ILE A 364 -1.92 -4.12 3.81
N PRO A 365 -2.72 -5.19 3.74
CA PRO A 365 -3.64 -5.52 4.82
C PRO A 365 -2.95 -5.73 6.18
N ILE A 366 -1.76 -6.36 6.20
CA ILE A 366 -0.99 -6.59 7.43
C ILE A 366 -0.50 -5.27 8.04
N TRP A 367 0.01 -4.37 7.21
CA TRP A 367 0.41 -3.03 7.68
C TRP A 367 -0.78 -2.23 8.20
N ASP A 368 -1.91 -2.29 7.50
CA ASP A 368 -3.13 -1.63 7.93
C ASP A 368 -3.60 -2.17 9.28
N ASP A 369 -3.58 -3.49 9.50
CA ASP A 369 -3.93 -4.11 10.79
C ASP A 369 -3.06 -3.61 11.93
N ILE A 370 -1.75 -3.62 11.73
CA ILE A 370 -0.79 -3.15 12.73
C ILE A 370 -1.01 -1.67 13.04
N ILE A 371 -1.17 -0.83 12.03
CA ILE A 371 -1.30 0.62 12.24
C ILE A 371 -2.65 0.98 12.87
N THR A 372 -3.75 0.34 12.46
CA THR A 372 -5.05 0.58 13.08
C THR A 372 -5.09 0.07 14.52
N ASN A 373 -4.49 -1.10 14.80
CA ASN A 373 -4.44 -1.65 16.15
C ASN A 373 -3.59 -0.76 17.06
N ARG A 374 -2.41 -0.33 16.62
CA ARG A 374 -1.59 0.64 17.38
C ARG A 374 -2.30 1.96 17.59
N ALA A 375 -3.03 2.47 16.60
CA ALA A 375 -3.82 3.70 16.78
C ALA A 375 -4.87 3.54 17.89
N LEU A 376 -5.57 2.40 17.91
CA LEU A 376 -6.54 2.03 18.94
C LEU A 376 -5.89 1.86 20.33
N PHE A 377 -4.73 1.20 20.42
CA PHE A 377 -3.97 1.08 21.66
C PHE A 377 -3.60 2.45 22.23
N LEU A 378 -3.16 3.37 21.37
CA LEU A 378 -2.82 4.74 21.77
C LEU A 378 -4.08 5.53 22.17
N ASP A 379 -5.24 5.29 21.57
CA ASP A 379 -6.52 5.87 22.02
C ASP A 379 -6.92 5.36 23.40
N ILE A 380 -6.84 4.04 23.64
CA ILE A 380 -7.10 3.43 24.95
C ILE A 380 -6.15 4.00 26.01
N LEU A 381 -4.85 4.12 25.70
CA LEU A 381 -3.88 4.72 26.63
C LEU A 381 -4.22 6.17 26.95
N ASN A 382 -4.65 6.95 25.96
CA ASN A 382 -5.03 8.34 26.20
C ASN A 382 -6.23 8.44 27.15
N GLU A 383 -7.25 7.60 26.94
CA GLU A 383 -8.44 7.57 27.78
C GLU A 383 -8.16 7.07 29.20
N LEU A 384 -7.31 6.04 29.36
CA LEU A 384 -6.92 5.53 30.68
C LEU A 384 -6.14 6.56 31.50
N VAL A 385 -5.37 7.43 30.83
CA VAL A 385 -4.61 8.52 31.48
C VAL A 385 -5.48 9.75 31.71
N GLY A 386 -6.51 9.98 30.90
CA GLY A 386 -7.41 11.14 30.99
C GLY A 386 -8.33 11.20 32.22
N GLY A 387 -8.29 10.20 33.11
CA GLY A 387 -9.16 10.09 34.29
C GLY A 387 -10.35 9.15 34.07
N PRO A 388 -11.12 8.82 35.13
CA PRO A 388 -12.05 7.70 35.10
C PRO A 388 -13.17 7.94 34.10
N ARG A 389 -13.69 6.82 33.58
CA ARG A 389 -15.01 6.65 32.97
C ARG A 389 -15.92 7.84 33.29
N MET A 390 -16.28 8.64 32.29
CA MET A 390 -17.64 9.18 32.09
C MET A 390 -17.63 10.34 31.10
N THR A 391 -18.60 10.31 30.19
CA THR A 391 -19.30 11.46 29.59
C THR A 391 -18.46 12.64 29.10
N PHE A 392 -18.53 12.83 27.78
CA PHE A 392 -18.22 13.95 26.88
C PHE A 392 -18.07 15.42 27.38
N THR A 393 -17.98 15.72 28.67
CA THR A 393 -18.10 17.08 29.23
C THR A 393 -17.09 17.36 30.35
N SER A 394 -15.79 17.30 30.07
CA SER A 394 -14.79 18.01 30.90
C SER A 394 -13.48 18.19 30.13
N ARG A 395 -13.41 19.30 29.40
CA ARG A 395 -12.16 19.83 28.82
C ARG A 395 -11.22 20.27 29.96
N LEU A 396 -10.39 19.38 30.48
CA LEU A 396 -9.20 19.74 31.23
C LEU A 396 -7.97 19.05 30.64
N LYS A 397 -7.60 19.58 29.46
CA LYS A 397 -6.31 19.55 28.76
C LYS A 397 -5.12 18.98 29.55
N ALA A 398 -4.80 17.70 29.33
CA ALA A 398 -3.46 17.14 29.47
C ALA A 398 -2.68 17.36 28.15
N LEU A 399 -2.44 18.62 27.77
CA LEU A 399 -1.88 19.00 26.45
C LEU A 399 -0.53 18.33 26.11
N GLU A 400 0.29 18.01 27.10
CA GLU A 400 1.62 17.44 26.87
C GLU A 400 1.56 15.94 26.55
N PHE A 401 0.66 15.18 27.19
CA PHE A 401 0.51 13.74 26.97
C PHE A 401 -0.06 13.45 25.57
N ASP A 402 -1.06 14.24 25.18
CA ASP A 402 -1.64 14.22 23.84
C ASP A 402 -0.58 14.44 22.75
N SER A 403 0.40 15.31 22.97
CA SER A 403 1.39 15.68 21.95
C SER A 403 2.25 14.49 21.50
N ILE A 404 2.70 13.64 22.43
CA ILE A 404 3.52 12.45 22.13
C ILE A 404 2.69 11.42 21.37
N LEU A 405 1.47 11.15 21.83
CA LEU A 405 0.60 10.18 21.17
C LEU A 405 0.22 10.64 19.76
N ILE A 406 -0.07 11.93 19.58
CA ILE A 406 -0.29 12.54 18.26
C ILE A 406 0.96 12.41 17.40
N ASP A 407 2.15 12.66 17.98
CA ASP A 407 3.43 12.53 17.30
C ASP A 407 3.63 11.11 16.74
N TYR A 408 3.42 10.09 17.56
CA TYR A 408 3.50 8.68 17.16
C TYR A 408 2.44 8.28 16.12
N LYS A 409 1.19 8.72 16.26
CA LYS A 409 0.12 8.44 15.28
C LYS A 409 0.42 9.05 13.91
N VAL A 410 0.93 10.28 13.90
CA VAL A 410 1.36 10.93 12.65
C VAL A 410 2.53 10.18 12.03
N GLN A 411 3.50 9.73 12.84
CA GLN A 411 4.64 8.95 12.35
C GLN A 411 4.19 7.62 11.71
N LEU A 412 3.34 6.84 12.40
CA LEU A 412 2.78 5.60 11.86
C LEU A 412 2.05 5.82 10.53
N SER A 413 1.27 6.89 10.42
CA SER A 413 0.56 7.21 9.18
C SER A 413 1.49 7.65 8.05
N LEU A 414 2.60 8.33 8.35
CA LEU A 414 3.62 8.68 7.36
C LEU A 414 4.37 7.41 6.89
N ASP A 415 4.66 6.50 7.81
CA ASP A 415 5.31 5.22 7.49
C ASP A 415 4.40 4.34 6.64
N MET A 416 3.08 4.33 6.88
CA MET A 416 2.10 3.70 5.98
C MET A 416 2.15 4.29 4.57
N ALA A 417 2.21 5.62 4.48
CA ALA A 417 2.23 6.31 3.19
C ALA A 417 3.51 5.98 2.41
N TYR A 418 4.65 5.94 3.10
CA TYR A 418 5.93 5.54 2.51
C TYR A 418 5.93 4.07 2.05
N TYR A 419 5.34 3.18 2.85
CA TYR A 419 5.20 1.78 2.50
C TYR A 419 4.29 1.58 1.27
N ALA A 420 3.12 2.20 1.24
CA ALA A 420 2.21 2.16 0.09
C ALA A 420 2.88 2.64 -1.20
N LEU A 421 3.73 3.68 -1.09
CA LEU A 421 4.57 4.17 -2.18
C LEU A 421 5.57 3.10 -2.68
N ARG A 422 6.23 2.36 -1.78
CA ARG A 422 7.20 1.31 -2.17
C ARG A 422 6.53 0.14 -2.89
N GLN A 423 5.27 -0.16 -2.56
CA GLN A 423 4.46 -1.15 -3.26
C GLN A 423 3.72 -0.62 -4.50
N ARG A 424 4.03 0.62 -4.92
CA ARG A 424 3.41 1.30 -6.08
C ARG A 424 1.91 1.57 -5.94
N ASN A 425 1.35 1.48 -4.74
CA ASN A 425 -0.02 1.91 -4.45
C ASN A 425 -0.05 3.42 -4.17
N PHE A 426 0.00 4.19 -5.25
CA PHE A 426 0.07 5.66 -5.17
C PHE A 426 -1.18 6.29 -4.57
N LYS A 427 -2.36 5.72 -4.82
CA LYS A 427 -3.62 6.27 -4.32
C LYS A 427 -3.71 6.19 -2.80
N LEU A 428 -3.38 5.03 -2.21
CA LEU A 428 -3.35 4.85 -0.76
C LEU A 428 -2.31 5.74 -0.09
N SER A 429 -1.14 5.90 -0.70
CA SER A 429 -0.12 6.81 -0.19
C SER A 429 -0.64 8.25 -0.09
N LEU A 430 -1.31 8.74 -1.13
CA LEU A 430 -1.88 10.10 -1.14
C LEU A 430 -3.02 10.29 -0.14
N THR A 431 -3.87 9.29 0.09
CA THR A 431 -4.96 9.41 1.09
C THR A 431 -4.37 9.57 2.48
N LYS A 432 -3.41 8.72 2.87
CA LYS A 432 -2.72 8.81 4.17
C LYS A 432 -1.90 10.10 4.33
N LEU A 433 -1.31 10.63 3.26
CA LEU A 433 -0.66 11.95 3.29
C LEU A 433 -1.66 13.10 3.52
N ASN A 434 -2.84 13.04 2.91
CA ASN A 434 -3.85 14.09 3.13
C ASN A 434 -4.37 14.07 4.58
N ASP A 435 -4.54 12.89 5.17
CA ASP A 435 -4.98 12.73 6.56
C ASP A 435 -3.96 13.31 7.57
N THR A 436 -2.67 13.23 7.25
CA THR A 436 -1.58 13.72 8.12
C THR A 436 -1.35 15.22 8.01
N ARG A 437 -1.69 15.85 6.87
CA ARG A 437 -1.35 17.26 6.58
C ARG A 437 -1.77 18.24 7.68
N ASN A 438 -2.99 18.10 8.19
CA ASN A 438 -3.53 19.01 9.21
C ASN A 438 -2.99 18.74 10.63
N ARG A 439 -2.28 17.61 10.82
CA ARG A 439 -1.75 17.17 12.12
C ARG A 439 -0.25 17.39 12.27
N LEU A 440 0.45 17.79 11.19
CA LEU A 440 1.89 18.04 11.20
C LEU A 440 2.30 19.17 12.14
N ASP A 441 1.47 20.22 12.24
CA ASP A 441 1.75 21.39 13.08
C ASP A 441 1.65 21.09 14.60
N LEU A 442 1.01 19.97 14.96
CA LEU A 442 0.81 19.53 16.35
C LEU A 442 1.93 18.61 16.87
N CYS A 443 2.89 18.26 16.01
CA CYS A 443 3.97 17.32 16.34
C CYS A 443 5.11 18.01 17.10
N GLN A 444 5.93 17.23 17.81
CA GLN A 444 7.07 17.75 18.57
C GLN A 444 8.17 18.32 17.66
N ASN A 445 8.37 17.72 16.48
CA ASN A 445 9.32 18.15 15.46
C ASN A 445 8.62 18.39 14.11
N PRO A 446 7.85 19.50 13.97
CA PRO A 446 7.02 19.73 12.79
C PRO A 446 7.86 19.91 11.52
N LEU A 447 9.06 20.48 11.63
CA LEU A 447 9.96 20.70 10.49
C LEU A 447 10.41 19.40 9.83
N ILE A 448 10.95 18.45 10.61
CA ILE A 448 11.45 17.16 10.11
C ILE A 448 10.31 16.35 9.50
N LYS A 449 9.16 16.27 10.18
CA LYS A 449 8.00 15.54 9.68
C LYS A 449 7.41 16.17 8.43
N SER A 450 7.43 17.49 8.34
CA SER A 450 6.99 18.19 7.13
C SER A 450 7.94 17.96 5.95
N ILE A 451 9.25 17.86 6.18
CA ILE A 451 10.21 17.46 5.14
C ILE A 451 9.93 16.03 4.68
N TYR A 452 9.72 15.10 5.61
CA TYR A 452 9.39 13.71 5.27
C TYR A 452 8.06 13.58 4.52
N TRP A 453 7.03 14.34 4.91
CA TRP A 453 5.77 14.42 4.17
C TRP A 453 5.99 14.93 2.73
N ASN A 454 6.78 15.99 2.57
CA ASN A 454 7.13 16.56 1.26
C ASN A 454 7.90 15.55 0.40
N GLU A 455 8.81 14.78 1.01
CA GLU A 455 9.57 13.72 0.35
C GLU A 455 8.64 12.66 -0.25
N ILE A 456 7.76 12.07 0.57
CA ILE A 456 6.83 11.02 0.12
C ILE A 456 5.90 11.58 -0.96
N TYR A 457 5.36 12.79 -0.78
CA TYR A 457 4.47 13.42 -1.76
C TYR A 457 5.15 13.58 -3.13
N CYS A 458 6.39 14.07 -3.16
CA CYS A 458 7.13 14.24 -4.41
C CYS A 458 7.45 12.89 -5.05
N ASP A 459 7.93 11.92 -4.28
CA ASP A 459 8.31 10.59 -4.76
C ASP A 459 7.10 9.84 -5.36
N VAL A 460 5.93 9.93 -4.72
CA VAL A 460 4.67 9.36 -5.23
C VAL A 460 4.34 9.86 -6.63
N HIS A 461 4.39 11.18 -6.83
CA HIS A 461 4.04 11.75 -8.12
C HIS A 461 5.10 11.45 -9.18
N LEU A 462 6.39 11.54 -8.84
CA LEU A 462 7.49 11.24 -9.77
C LEU A 462 7.46 9.79 -10.24
N LYS A 463 7.34 8.81 -9.33
CA LYS A 463 7.27 7.39 -9.69
C LYS A 463 6.02 7.04 -10.48
N ARG A 464 4.88 7.64 -10.14
CA ARG A 464 3.63 7.46 -10.90
C ARG A 464 3.81 7.90 -12.36
N HIS A 465 4.46 9.04 -12.59
CA HIS A 465 4.73 9.54 -13.93
C HIS A 465 5.74 8.70 -14.71
N GLN A 466 6.76 8.14 -14.05
CA GLN A 466 7.71 7.23 -14.69
C GLN A 466 7.03 5.97 -15.25
N ILE A 467 6.04 5.43 -14.54
CA ILE A 467 5.29 4.24 -14.98
C ILE A 467 4.28 4.61 -16.09
N GLN A 468 3.67 5.78 -16.02
CA GLN A 468 2.66 6.26 -16.99
C GLN A 468 3.26 7.01 -18.19
N SER A 469 4.56 6.85 -18.48
CA SER A 469 5.32 7.67 -19.43
C SER A 469 4.77 7.68 -20.87
N SER A 470 3.96 6.70 -21.27
CA SER A 470 3.28 6.66 -22.57
C SER A 470 1.98 7.48 -22.65
N ILE A 471 1.35 7.81 -21.50
CA ILE A 471 -0.01 8.40 -21.42
C ILE A 471 -0.04 9.73 -20.65
N SER A 472 0.83 9.91 -19.66
CA SER A 472 0.81 11.10 -18.80
C SER A 472 1.47 12.29 -19.49
N THR A 473 0.79 13.44 -19.54
CA THR A 473 1.35 14.67 -20.14
C THR A 473 2.12 15.49 -19.10
N LEU A 474 3.12 16.28 -19.49
CA LEU A 474 3.77 17.27 -18.61
C LEU A 474 2.75 18.17 -17.89
N SER A 475 1.63 18.48 -18.54
CA SER A 475 0.50 19.20 -17.96
C SER A 475 -0.09 18.50 -16.71
N SER A 476 -0.10 17.17 -16.67
CA SER A 476 -0.55 16.39 -15.51
C SER A 476 0.46 16.42 -14.37
N LEU A 477 1.77 16.27 -14.64
CA LEU A 477 2.81 16.44 -13.63
C LEU A 477 2.80 17.87 -13.06
N LEU A 478 2.74 18.89 -13.91
CA LEU A 478 2.67 20.29 -13.48
C LEU A 478 1.32 20.69 -12.87
N SER A 479 0.30 19.85 -12.94
CA SER A 479 -0.93 20.07 -12.17
C SER A 479 -0.77 19.67 -10.70
N THR A 480 0.25 18.88 -10.38
CA THR A 480 0.57 18.46 -9.02
C THR A 480 1.43 19.53 -8.32
N LEU A 481 1.42 19.56 -6.99
CA LEU A 481 2.14 20.56 -6.20
C LEU A 481 3.65 20.27 -6.08
N VAL A 482 4.19 19.31 -6.85
CA VAL A 482 5.58 18.81 -6.71
C VAL A 482 6.61 19.95 -6.79
N ALA A 483 6.53 20.82 -7.80
CA ALA A 483 7.45 21.95 -7.96
C ALA A 483 7.42 22.91 -6.75
N LYS A 484 6.22 23.15 -6.20
CA LYS A 484 6.04 24.00 -5.02
C LYS A 484 6.54 23.33 -3.74
N GLU A 485 6.29 22.04 -3.57
CA GLU A 485 6.70 21.28 -2.39
C GLU A 485 8.21 21.01 -2.35
N LEU A 486 8.86 20.78 -3.50
CA LEU A 486 10.32 20.72 -3.62
C LEU A 486 10.97 22.04 -3.20
N LYS A 487 10.43 23.18 -3.64
CA LYS A 487 10.94 24.49 -3.23
C LYS A 487 10.73 24.77 -1.74
N LYS A 488 9.59 24.36 -1.17
CA LYS A 488 9.39 24.42 0.29
C LYS A 488 10.37 23.54 1.05
N MET A 489 10.69 22.36 0.51
CA MET A 489 11.68 21.45 1.08
C MET A 489 13.07 22.08 1.06
N GLU A 490 13.45 22.74 -0.05
CA GLU A 490 14.69 23.51 -0.19
C GLU A 490 14.85 24.57 0.91
N ILE A 491 13.81 25.40 1.13
CA ILE A 491 13.82 26.43 2.18
C ILE A 491 13.95 25.82 3.58
N LYS A 492 13.20 24.74 3.85
CA LYS A 492 13.22 24.06 5.15
C LYS A 492 14.56 23.39 5.42
N ILE A 493 15.15 22.72 4.43
CA ILE A 493 16.47 22.08 4.57
C ILE A 493 17.56 23.11 4.78
N ASN A 494 17.54 24.22 4.03
CA ASN A 494 18.50 25.31 4.24
C ASN A 494 18.39 25.95 5.63
N SER A 495 17.23 25.87 6.28
CA SER A 495 17.06 26.32 7.68
C SER A 495 17.58 25.32 8.72
N LEU A 496 17.77 24.05 8.34
CA LEU A 496 18.32 23.02 9.22
C LEU A 496 19.84 23.05 9.18
N GLN A 497 20.48 23.06 10.35
CA GLN A 497 21.91 22.77 10.44
C GLN A 497 22.12 21.26 10.19
N ILE A 498 22.96 20.90 9.22
CA ILE A 498 23.23 19.50 8.82
C ILE A 498 24.23 18.88 9.81
N ILE A 499 23.80 18.69 11.05
CA ILE A 499 24.66 18.18 12.12
C ILE A 499 24.60 16.65 12.16
N ASP A 500 23.39 16.07 12.05
CA ASP A 500 23.10 14.66 12.29
C ASP A 500 22.96 13.82 11.00
N GLU A 501 23.12 12.49 11.14
CA GLU A 501 22.91 11.52 10.05
C GLU A 501 21.51 11.60 9.43
N ARG A 502 20.49 11.84 10.27
CA ARG A 502 19.09 11.98 9.83
C ARG A 502 18.86 13.22 8.96
N THR A 503 19.46 14.36 9.32
CA THR A 503 19.32 15.58 8.53
C THR A 503 20.15 15.53 7.25
N ALA A 504 21.31 14.87 7.28
CA ALA A 504 22.09 14.57 6.08
C ALA A 504 21.35 13.65 5.10
N SER A 505 20.70 12.59 5.61
CA SER A 505 19.88 11.70 4.80
C SER A 505 18.71 12.44 4.13
N LEU A 506 17.99 13.30 4.86
CA LEU A 506 16.89 14.10 4.31
C LEU A 506 17.35 15.08 3.22
N ASN A 507 18.56 15.61 3.35
CA ASN A 507 19.13 16.46 2.30
C ASN A 507 19.49 15.64 1.05
N SER A 508 20.11 14.46 1.21
CA SER A 508 20.40 13.55 0.09
C SER A 508 19.12 13.08 -0.61
N THR A 509 18.03 12.78 0.13
CA THR A 509 16.73 12.42 -0.48
C THR A 509 16.12 13.58 -1.25
N TYR A 510 16.16 14.81 -0.71
CA TYR A 510 15.75 16.01 -1.44
C TYR A 510 16.51 16.17 -2.75
N ILE A 511 17.83 16.00 -2.72
CA ILE A 511 18.69 16.13 -3.90
C ILE A 511 18.33 15.08 -4.96
N GLN A 512 18.10 13.84 -4.54
CA GLN A 512 17.67 12.79 -5.44
C GLN A 512 16.32 13.11 -6.08
N LEU A 513 15.34 13.57 -5.30
CA LEU A 513 14.02 13.97 -5.82
C LEU A 513 14.13 15.16 -6.78
N ASN A 514 15.00 16.12 -6.47
CA ASN A 514 15.26 17.28 -7.31
C ASN A 514 15.88 16.87 -8.66
N SER A 515 16.84 15.94 -8.63
CA SER A 515 17.45 15.33 -9.82
C SER A 515 16.41 14.57 -10.63
N GLN A 516 15.60 13.71 -9.99
CA GLN A 516 14.54 12.93 -10.65
C GLN A 516 13.47 13.82 -11.29
N PHE A 517 13.01 14.86 -10.59
CA PHE A 517 12.08 15.84 -11.15
C PHE A 517 12.67 16.52 -12.39
N SER A 518 13.91 17.01 -12.29
CA SER A 518 14.60 17.64 -13.42
C SER A 518 14.72 16.69 -14.61
N ARG A 519 15.14 15.43 -14.38
CA ARG A 519 15.21 14.38 -15.41
C ARG A 519 13.85 14.14 -16.06
N THR A 520 12.79 13.93 -15.27
CA THR A 520 11.44 13.65 -15.81
C THR A 520 10.90 14.80 -16.66
N VAL A 521 11.15 16.06 -16.26
CA VAL A 521 10.72 17.23 -17.03
C VAL A 521 11.54 17.35 -18.32
N ILE A 522 12.85 17.17 -18.25
CA ILE A 522 13.75 17.24 -19.41
C ILE A 522 13.42 16.11 -20.41
N ASP A 523 13.22 14.87 -19.95
CA ASP A 523 12.81 13.71 -20.76
C ASP A 523 11.51 14.00 -21.52
N PHE A 524 10.55 14.65 -20.85
CA PHE A 524 9.30 15.02 -21.49
C PHE A 524 9.49 16.09 -22.58
N LEU A 525 10.36 17.06 -22.33
CA LEU A 525 10.67 18.12 -23.29
C LEU A 525 11.41 17.58 -24.52
N PHE A 526 12.27 16.56 -24.37
CA PHE A 526 12.85 15.85 -25.51
C PHE A 526 11.81 15.09 -26.32
N ALA A 527 10.90 14.38 -25.65
CA ALA A 527 9.85 13.61 -26.32
C ALA A 527 8.81 14.51 -27.04
N GLN A 528 8.44 15.65 -26.45
CA GLN A 528 7.40 16.54 -26.96
C GLN A 528 7.77 18.03 -26.81
N PRO A 529 8.77 18.55 -27.55
CA PRO A 529 9.22 19.93 -27.40
C PRO A 529 8.14 20.95 -27.80
N LYS A 530 7.34 20.62 -28.83
CA LYS A 530 6.23 21.47 -29.31
C LYS A 530 5.10 21.63 -28.28
N SER A 531 5.04 20.79 -27.25
CA SER A 531 4.03 20.91 -26.18
C SER A 531 4.31 22.06 -25.21
N TYR A 532 5.56 22.55 -25.17
CA TYR A 532 5.98 23.68 -24.35
C TYR A 532 5.74 25.03 -25.05
N PHE A 533 5.73 25.04 -26.39
CA PHE A 533 5.61 26.23 -27.21
C PHE A 533 4.27 26.25 -27.97
N ASP A 534 3.31 27.05 -27.51
CA ASP A 534 2.43 27.86 -28.38
C ASP A 534 1.34 28.55 -27.54
N TYR A 535 1.52 29.86 -27.31
CA TYR A 535 0.50 30.74 -26.76
C TYR A 535 -0.57 31.01 -27.84
N GLY A 536 -1.49 30.07 -28.07
CA GLY A 536 -2.63 30.37 -28.95
C GLY A 536 -3.58 29.23 -29.24
N ASN A 537 -3.10 28.00 -29.42
CA ASN A 537 -3.94 26.93 -29.99
C ASN A 537 -4.06 25.72 -29.05
N GLY A 538 -5.04 25.78 -28.14
CA GLY A 538 -5.90 24.67 -27.70
C GLY A 538 -5.33 23.43 -26.96
N ASN A 539 -4.04 23.08 -27.12
CA ASN A 539 -3.47 21.81 -26.67
C ASN A 539 -2.00 21.98 -26.17
N LYS A 540 -1.58 22.00 -24.89
CA LYS A 540 -2.19 22.26 -23.57
C LYS A 540 -1.09 22.26 -22.45
N ILE A 541 -0.46 23.40 -22.15
CA ILE A 541 0.06 23.74 -20.80
C ILE A 541 -0.48 25.14 -20.45
N SER A 542 -1.12 25.28 -19.29
CA SER A 542 -1.68 26.58 -18.85
C SER A 542 -0.55 27.54 -18.43
N GLN A 543 -0.73 28.84 -18.66
CA GLN A 543 0.18 29.88 -18.17
C GLN A 543 0.47 29.76 -16.65
N ALA A 544 -0.50 29.28 -15.86
CA ALA A 544 -0.31 29.02 -14.43
C ALA A 544 0.71 27.90 -14.15
N LYS A 545 0.82 26.90 -15.04
CA LYS A 545 1.74 25.76 -14.91
C LYS A 545 3.17 26.14 -15.34
N HIS A 546 3.32 27.00 -16.34
CA HIS A 546 4.62 27.61 -16.68
C HIS A 546 5.14 28.46 -15.53
N ARG A 547 4.28 29.31 -14.94
CA ARG A 547 4.64 30.10 -13.75
C ARG A 547 5.09 29.23 -12.58
N GLN A 548 4.55 28.03 -12.40
CA GLN A 548 5.02 27.12 -11.34
C GLN A 548 6.46 26.64 -11.55
N LEU A 549 6.87 26.39 -12.80
CA LEU A 549 8.25 26.05 -13.15
C LEU A 549 9.18 27.25 -12.98
N GLU A 550 8.76 28.44 -13.40
CA GLU A 550 9.52 29.68 -13.19
C GLU A 550 9.70 29.97 -11.68
N ILE A 551 8.63 29.80 -10.88
CA ILE A 551 8.70 29.93 -9.42
C ILE A 551 9.66 28.91 -8.82
N TYR A 552 9.67 27.67 -9.32
CA TYR A 552 10.59 26.64 -8.88
C TYR A 552 12.05 26.97 -9.23
N LEU A 553 12.31 27.54 -10.40
CA LEU A 553 13.66 27.92 -10.84
C LEU A 553 14.20 29.18 -10.13
N TYR A 554 13.41 30.25 -10.04
CA TYR A 554 13.93 31.59 -9.71
C TYR A 554 13.51 32.18 -8.37
N GLY A 555 12.77 31.44 -7.54
CA GLY A 555 12.53 31.91 -6.17
C GLY A 555 11.43 32.97 -6.00
N SER A 556 11.08 33.74 -7.04
CA SER A 556 10.37 35.02 -6.91
C SER A 556 9.04 35.08 -7.69
N ASP A 557 7.99 35.65 -7.09
CA ASP A 557 6.69 35.89 -7.76
C ASP A 557 6.74 37.04 -8.80
N ASP A 558 7.78 37.89 -8.74
CA ASP A 558 7.80 39.19 -9.44
C ASP A 558 8.71 39.28 -10.68
N GLN A 559 9.53 38.26 -10.97
CA GLN A 559 10.39 38.26 -12.16
C GLN A 559 9.84 37.29 -13.21
N THR A 560 9.03 37.84 -14.12
CA THR A 560 8.62 37.16 -15.35
C THR A 560 9.77 37.20 -16.36
N THR A 561 10.84 36.46 -16.11
CA THR A 561 11.68 36.01 -17.22
C THR A 561 10.85 34.97 -17.96
N ASN A 562 10.08 35.39 -18.97
CA ASN A 562 9.37 34.47 -19.84
C ASN A 562 10.42 33.52 -20.43
N ILE A 563 10.54 32.31 -19.88
CA ILE A 563 11.36 31.26 -20.49
C ILE A 563 10.57 30.79 -21.71
N GLN A 564 10.75 31.52 -22.80
CA GLN A 564 9.99 31.29 -24.04
C GLN A 564 10.45 30.02 -24.73
N THR A 565 11.66 29.50 -24.44
CA THR A 565 12.22 28.32 -25.12
C THR A 565 12.50 27.12 -24.23
N ALA A 566 12.11 25.92 -24.70
CA ALA A 566 12.39 24.65 -24.02
C ALA A 566 13.90 24.45 -23.79
N ASP A 567 14.76 24.91 -24.70
CA ASP A 567 16.22 24.81 -24.58
C ASP A 567 16.77 25.58 -23.39
N LEU A 568 16.26 26.81 -23.16
CA LEU A 568 16.68 27.62 -22.01
C LEU A 568 16.22 26.96 -20.71
N LEU A 569 15.01 26.41 -20.69
CA LEU A 569 14.48 25.71 -19.52
C LEU A 569 15.28 24.43 -19.18
N ILE A 570 15.64 23.64 -20.20
CA ILE A 570 16.47 22.45 -20.04
C ILE A 570 17.84 22.84 -19.44
N ASN A 571 18.48 23.89 -19.98
CA ASN A 571 19.74 24.41 -19.45
C ASN A 571 19.62 24.83 -17.98
N GLU A 572 18.58 25.56 -17.62
CA GLU A 572 18.40 26.07 -16.27
C GLU A 572 18.07 24.98 -15.25
N LEU A 573 17.24 23.99 -15.61
CA LEU A 573 16.96 22.83 -14.76
C LEU A 573 18.22 21.99 -14.54
N PHE A 574 19.00 21.75 -15.60
CA PHE A 574 20.25 21.02 -15.52
C PHE A 574 21.28 21.77 -14.65
N ASN A 575 21.46 23.08 -14.87
CA ASN A 575 22.38 23.88 -14.08
C ASN A 575 21.93 24.01 -12.61
N LYS A 576 20.63 24.11 -12.34
CA LYS A 576 20.09 24.11 -10.97
C LYS A 576 20.41 22.80 -10.25
N SER A 577 20.12 21.66 -10.88
CA SER A 577 20.40 20.34 -10.28
C SER A 577 21.90 20.13 -10.06
N LEU A 578 22.75 20.52 -11.01
CA LEU A 578 24.21 20.51 -10.84
C LEU A 578 24.69 21.37 -9.67
N ASN A 579 24.19 22.60 -9.54
CA ASN A 579 24.61 23.51 -8.49
C ASN A 579 24.19 23.01 -7.11
N ILE A 580 22.98 22.45 -6.98
CA ILE A 580 22.50 21.86 -5.73
C ILE A 580 23.40 20.68 -5.31
N LEU A 581 23.72 19.79 -6.25
CA LEU A 581 24.60 18.64 -6.01
C LEU A 581 26.01 19.09 -5.59
N LYS A 582 26.64 20.02 -6.32
CA LYS A 582 27.98 20.54 -6.00
C LYS A 582 28.03 21.22 -4.65
N ASN A 583 27.10 22.15 -4.38
CA ASN A 583 27.06 22.87 -3.11
C ASN A 583 26.87 21.93 -1.92
N ASN A 584 26.09 20.85 -2.09
CA ASN A 584 25.92 19.87 -1.03
C ASN A 584 27.18 19.03 -0.80
N ILE A 585 27.83 18.57 -1.87
CA ILE A 585 29.11 17.83 -1.76
C ILE A 585 30.15 18.68 -1.05
N GLU A 586 30.30 19.96 -1.43
CA GLU A 586 31.24 20.88 -0.80
C GLU A 586 30.95 21.05 0.70
N LYS A 587 29.68 21.25 1.08
CA LYS A 587 29.28 21.35 2.49
C LYS A 587 29.59 20.06 3.27
N GLN A 588 29.22 18.91 2.73
CA GLN A 588 29.46 17.62 3.40
C GLN A 588 30.96 17.30 3.53
N GLU A 589 31.78 17.67 2.54
CA GLU A 589 33.24 17.53 2.63
C GLU A 589 33.87 18.41 3.70
N THR A 590 33.36 19.64 3.89
CA THR A 590 33.82 20.51 4.99
C THR A 590 33.43 19.95 6.36
N ASP A 591 32.24 19.34 6.48
CA ASP A 591 31.76 18.77 7.74
C ASP A 591 32.51 17.49 8.12
N LEU A 592 32.98 16.70 7.15
CA LEU A 592 33.74 15.44 7.37
C LEU A 592 35.04 15.65 8.17
N GLN A 593 35.63 16.84 8.12
CA GLN A 593 36.89 17.15 8.81
C GLN A 593 36.73 17.23 10.35
N ASN A 594 35.51 17.38 10.86
CA ASN A 594 35.23 17.69 12.26
C ASN A 594 34.51 16.57 13.04
N LEU A 595 34.40 15.35 12.50
CA LEU A 595 33.48 14.32 13.02
C LEU A 595 34.13 13.05 13.59
N SER A 596 33.41 12.40 14.51
CA SER A 596 33.78 11.11 15.13
C SER A 596 33.65 9.91 14.17
N THR A 597 34.34 8.81 14.46
CA THR A 597 34.55 7.67 13.54
C THR A 597 33.28 6.98 13.03
N ASN A 598 32.22 6.85 13.85
CA ASN A 598 31.00 6.16 13.43
C ASN A 598 30.10 7.04 12.53
N ILE A 599 29.98 8.33 12.86
CA ILE A 599 29.23 9.31 12.05
C ILE A 599 29.94 9.51 10.70
N ARG A 600 31.28 9.39 10.70
CA ARG A 600 32.09 9.48 9.50
C ARG A 600 31.75 8.41 8.46
N ILE A 601 31.60 7.14 8.84
CA ILE A 601 31.25 6.06 7.91
C ILE A 601 29.86 6.28 7.28
N ALA A 602 28.87 6.68 8.07
CA ALA A 602 27.53 6.98 7.57
C ALA A 602 27.53 8.16 6.59
N LYS A 603 28.26 9.25 6.93
CA LYS A 603 28.41 10.40 6.02
C LYS A 603 29.23 10.05 4.77
N GLU A 604 30.26 9.22 4.86
CA GLU A 604 31.03 8.73 3.70
C GLU A 604 30.14 7.93 2.73
N ASN A 605 29.21 7.12 3.24
CA ASN A 605 28.22 6.42 2.41
C ASN A 605 27.27 7.40 1.68
N ILE A 606 26.77 8.42 2.38
CA ILE A 606 25.91 9.46 1.79
C ILE A 606 26.67 10.25 0.71
N LEU A 607 27.91 10.64 1.01
CA LEU A 607 28.77 11.36 0.09
C LEU A 607 29.06 10.52 -1.17
N SER A 608 29.28 9.21 -1.02
CA SER A 608 29.46 8.29 -2.14
C SER A 608 28.23 8.24 -3.06
N ARG A 609 27.02 8.31 -2.48
CA ARG A 609 25.75 8.32 -3.20
C ARG A 609 25.54 9.65 -3.92
N ASP A 610 25.79 10.77 -3.27
CA ASP A 610 25.64 12.11 -3.86
C ASP A 610 26.63 12.30 -5.03
N TYR A 611 27.86 11.80 -4.90
CA TYR A 611 28.83 11.74 -5.99
C TYR A 611 28.37 10.86 -7.16
N ASN A 612 27.75 9.71 -6.90
CA ASN A 612 27.19 8.86 -7.96
C ASN A 612 25.99 9.49 -8.66
N GLU A 613 25.10 10.16 -7.95
CA GLU A 613 23.97 10.86 -8.56
C GLU A 613 24.44 12.02 -9.45
N LEU A 614 25.49 12.75 -9.03
CA LEU A 614 26.14 13.77 -9.86
C LEU A 614 26.77 13.16 -11.13
N ALA A 615 27.52 12.07 -10.97
CA ALA A 615 28.10 11.35 -12.09
C ALA A 615 27.02 10.84 -13.06
N SER A 616 25.94 10.27 -12.54
CA SER A 616 24.83 9.74 -13.32
C SER A 616 24.09 10.82 -14.08
N LEU A 617 23.78 11.95 -13.43
CA LEU A 617 23.10 13.05 -14.10
C LEU A 617 23.92 13.52 -15.30
N CYS A 618 25.22 13.76 -15.11
CA CYS A 618 26.10 14.22 -16.18
C CYS A 618 26.28 13.17 -17.30
N ASP A 619 26.51 11.91 -16.94
CA ASP A 619 26.76 10.82 -17.90
C ASP A 619 25.50 10.47 -18.72
N ASP A 620 24.31 10.50 -18.09
CA ASP A 620 23.03 10.24 -18.77
C ASP A 620 22.81 11.24 -19.93
N TYR A 621 23.03 12.54 -19.70
CA TYR A 621 22.88 13.55 -20.75
C TYR A 621 24.06 13.57 -21.75
N LEU A 622 25.28 13.30 -21.29
CA LEU A 622 26.43 13.23 -22.18
C LEU A 622 26.28 12.06 -23.17
N ARG A 623 25.82 10.90 -22.71
CA ARG A 623 25.53 9.74 -23.57
C ARG A 623 24.42 10.04 -24.59
N ARG A 624 23.35 10.71 -24.18
CA ARG A 624 22.27 11.11 -25.10
C ARG A 624 22.76 12.07 -26.18
N TYR A 625 23.66 12.98 -25.82
CA TYR A 625 24.31 13.88 -26.77
C TYR A 625 25.24 13.12 -27.74
N GLU A 626 26.07 12.20 -27.25
CA GLU A 626 26.94 11.34 -28.09
C GLU A 626 26.14 10.47 -29.08
N ASN A 627 25.01 9.92 -28.63
CA ASN A 627 24.15 9.05 -29.42
C ASN A 627 23.27 9.81 -30.43
N ASN A 628 23.29 11.16 -30.44
CA ASN A 628 22.37 12.01 -31.18
C ASN A 628 20.89 11.63 -30.95
N GLU A 629 20.51 11.28 -29.72
CA GLU A 629 19.12 10.94 -29.37
C GLU A 629 18.19 12.16 -29.43
N ASP A 630 18.76 13.38 -29.55
CA ASP A 630 18.05 14.64 -29.68
C ASP A 630 17.81 15.03 -31.15
N GLU A 631 16.75 14.51 -31.77
CA GLU A 631 16.37 14.89 -33.15
C GLU A 631 16.15 16.41 -33.34
N ASN A 632 15.88 17.15 -32.25
CA ASN A 632 15.55 18.57 -32.26
C ASN A 632 16.72 19.51 -31.86
N ASN A 633 17.95 19.01 -31.66
CA ASN A 633 19.14 19.78 -31.25
C ASN A 633 18.99 20.60 -29.94
N LEU A 634 18.06 20.25 -29.06
CA LEU A 634 17.74 21.00 -27.84
C LEU A 634 18.91 21.01 -26.83
N MET A 635 19.76 19.97 -26.82
CA MET A 635 20.96 19.88 -25.97
C MET A 635 22.21 20.57 -26.53
N HIS A 636 22.14 21.16 -27.72
CA HIS A 636 23.28 21.86 -28.30
C HIS A 636 23.76 23.01 -27.40
N ASN A 637 22.85 23.70 -26.71
CA ASN A 637 23.22 24.76 -25.77
C ASN A 637 23.91 24.24 -24.49
N LEU A 638 23.60 23.02 -24.04
CA LEU A 638 24.22 22.40 -22.87
C LEU A 638 25.69 22.03 -23.13
N PHE A 639 25.96 21.41 -24.28
CA PHE A 639 27.26 20.80 -24.60
C PHE A 639 28.10 21.60 -25.60
N SER A 640 27.62 22.74 -26.09
CA SER A 640 28.40 23.59 -27.00
C SER A 640 29.70 24.11 -26.36
N GLY A 641 30.79 24.09 -27.14
CA GLY A 641 32.09 24.67 -26.78
C GLY A 641 32.81 23.92 -25.66
N ASN A 642 33.31 24.66 -24.66
CA ASN A 642 34.12 24.12 -23.56
C ASN A 642 33.31 23.46 -22.43
N ASN A 643 31.98 23.42 -22.53
CA ASN A 643 31.12 22.89 -21.48
C ASN A 643 31.11 21.36 -21.45
N SER A 644 31.23 20.70 -22.60
CA SER A 644 31.38 19.23 -22.70
C SER A 644 32.61 18.74 -21.92
N ASN A 645 33.77 19.38 -22.13
CA ASN A 645 35.01 19.04 -21.43
C ASN A 645 34.89 19.26 -19.91
N LYS A 646 34.20 20.32 -19.47
CA LYS A 646 33.95 20.57 -18.04
C LYS A 646 33.04 19.51 -17.43
N ILE A 647 32.00 19.07 -18.14
CA ILE A 647 31.08 18.03 -17.68
C ILE A 647 31.80 16.68 -17.62
N ALA A 648 32.61 16.34 -18.62
CA ALA A 648 33.46 15.15 -18.62
C ALA A 648 34.44 15.15 -17.42
N GLU A 649 35.08 16.27 -17.13
CA GLU A 649 35.97 16.42 -15.97
C GLU A 649 35.21 16.20 -14.65
N ILE A 650 33.98 16.72 -14.53
CA ILE A 650 33.11 16.51 -13.36
C ILE A 650 32.76 15.03 -13.21
N ILE A 651 32.44 14.31 -14.29
CA ILE A 651 32.15 12.87 -14.26
C ILE A 651 33.36 12.09 -13.75
N VAL A 652 34.55 12.36 -14.31
CA VAL A 652 35.78 11.66 -13.91
C VAL A 652 36.07 11.87 -12.43
N LYS A 653 36.02 13.13 -11.95
CA LYS A 653 36.24 13.45 -10.54
C LYS A 653 35.21 12.81 -9.63
N SER A 654 33.92 12.87 -9.97
CA SER A 654 32.83 12.36 -9.14
C SER A 654 32.85 10.83 -9.01
N VAL A 655 33.12 10.09 -10.10
CA VAL A 655 33.20 8.62 -10.06
C VAL A 655 34.45 8.14 -9.30
N LEU A 656 35.59 8.81 -9.46
CA LEU A 656 36.80 8.46 -8.68
C LEU A 656 36.61 8.75 -7.19
N SER A 657 35.95 9.86 -6.86
CA SER A 657 35.58 10.17 -5.48
C SER A 657 34.58 9.15 -4.91
N SER A 658 33.56 8.73 -5.66
CA SER A 658 32.61 7.72 -5.17
C SER A 658 33.26 6.36 -4.93
N MET A 659 34.25 5.97 -5.73
CA MET A 659 35.07 4.78 -5.51
C MET A 659 35.94 4.90 -4.24
N LYS A 660 36.52 6.07 -3.99
CA LYS A 660 37.30 6.32 -2.77
C LYS A 660 36.49 6.06 -1.50
N TYR A 661 35.19 6.35 -1.53
CA TYR A 661 34.26 6.11 -0.42
C TYR A 661 33.59 4.72 -0.45
N GLY A 662 34.06 3.79 -1.29
CA GLY A 662 33.65 2.38 -1.26
C GLY A 662 32.36 2.03 -1.99
N SER A 663 31.89 2.87 -2.93
CA SER A 663 30.66 2.59 -3.67
C SER A 663 30.83 1.51 -4.75
N ASN A 664 30.03 0.44 -4.65
CA ASN A 664 29.95 -0.62 -5.69
C ASN A 664 29.43 -0.09 -7.04
N GLU A 665 28.57 0.92 -7.04
CA GLU A 665 28.03 1.50 -8.27
C GLU A 665 29.09 2.33 -9.00
N GLY A 666 29.95 3.04 -8.26
CA GLY A 666 31.12 3.70 -8.83
C GLY A 666 32.00 2.71 -9.58
N VAL A 667 32.36 1.58 -8.94
CA VAL A 667 33.17 0.51 -9.56
C VAL A 667 32.57 0.01 -10.88
N LYS A 668 31.24 -0.19 -10.93
CA LYS A 668 30.57 -0.60 -12.18
C LYS A 668 30.68 0.44 -13.31
N ARG A 669 30.74 1.72 -12.96
CA ARG A 669 30.89 2.84 -13.91
C ARG A 669 32.34 3.09 -14.33
N PHE A 670 33.33 2.37 -13.78
CA PHE A 670 34.74 2.54 -14.15
C PHE A 670 34.99 2.34 -15.65
N SER A 671 34.33 1.36 -16.28
CA SER A 671 34.48 1.13 -17.73
C SER A 671 34.04 2.33 -18.56
N ARG A 672 33.05 3.10 -18.09
CA ARG A 672 32.59 4.33 -18.76
C ARG A 672 33.59 5.46 -18.61
N LEU A 673 34.35 5.53 -17.51
CA LEU A 673 35.42 6.52 -17.36
C LEU A 673 36.49 6.37 -18.44
N LEU A 674 36.85 5.13 -18.79
CA LEU A 674 37.84 4.88 -19.85
C LEU A 674 37.35 5.44 -21.19
N GLN A 675 36.06 5.26 -21.51
CA GLN A 675 35.45 5.77 -22.74
C GLN A 675 35.36 7.31 -22.80
N ILE A 676 35.28 7.99 -21.65
CA ILE A 676 35.22 9.46 -21.58
C ILE A 676 36.62 10.08 -21.72
N ILE A 677 37.66 9.32 -21.37
CA ILE A 677 39.07 9.75 -21.44
C ILE A 677 39.68 9.45 -22.83
N GLU A 678 39.26 8.35 -23.46
CA GLU A 678 39.50 8.06 -24.88
C GLU A 678 38.84 9.11 -25.77
#